data_AF-A0A0R3SIN9-F1
#
_entry.id   AF-A0A0R3SIN9-F1
#
_cell.length_a   1.000
_cell.length_b   1.000
_cell.length_c   1.000
_cell.angle_alpha   90.00
_cell.angle_beta   90.00
_cell.angle_gamma   90.00
#
_symmetry.space_group_name_H-M   'P 1'
#
loop_
_entity.id
_entity.type
_entity.pdbx_description
1 polymer ?
#
loop_
_entity_poly.entity_id
_entity_poly.type
_entity_poly.pdbx_seq_one_letter_code
_entity_poly.pdbx_strand_id
1 'polypeptide(L)'
;MTDCSLTGESFVNFVFTPTIGILSTQDVDNFLAPNNLTFTELLSPFTENLKDVFMKDGNNIVHMVKKLCVRFENINAPFNPLNHPESLIQPSHFPAKSPTPFSLNGRNINIPFAAPWFEMWRHLFISKLGRYEHEFLTRYLGCIFVVSTRNHDPLNAFSSLVQQQFQLAKSQPNRWFSQSQFIKFFVLVNDSDMMFPTDSSKVFKSIGATYGNANCYFLNLSPTSLNSTAVDEPVKDIWMPYLLPQGLNQTEVNGNPSVLKPQITSPHGEKLSPNDHEKIRAFVEDFVSRILVPWTETTIRLLNEQTSHRLRKTRGFFSVTRKLFSQTNLNDSTTPSLVSSQSDSSVSLLDSSSNTSNSSSLTSSYPDDAPEQQMRRLADLLFLFQQYESAHQIYDLLKKDFKQRSAWLHYAGTQEMSAMSTYLQGAVSQRQYPQHQMDDAIITYVTKCKNLDLALRAVLLHTEALKSRELFAEMAVCFIRLADIHGYLTGGLLLEQAAFCSLRGKRPQLRHFAMRLALAGVRFARAKQPHLSARSFSLALEILSPSKSFEIGWTLALDHINENLARQQVLLNQPKEALESLWHLLSPGSSQLEPVQTRFLREFLTILNQVKSSDNLNPEWPELRLPVFDKQHIKVMLGTPVRKTDEDTPIEARGTAFSDDEHDDAEDFRIYTTQRATLPHNFTSQLFPTLVSPTDIPAWMVAKDSSTLESKFFYEQYDQIS
;
A
#
# COMPACT_ATOMS: atom_id res chain seq x y z
N MET A 1 -6.82 6.14 9.62
CA MET A 1 -7.29 5.93 8.23
C MET A 1 -8.45 6.87 7.92
N THR A 2 -8.40 7.50 6.75
CA THR A 2 -9.37 8.48 6.27
C THR A 2 -10.70 7.81 5.92
N ASP A 3 -11.81 8.56 5.95
CA ASP A 3 -13.13 8.03 5.54
C ASP A 3 -13.09 7.66 4.06
N CYS A 4 -13.00 6.36 3.80
CA CYS A 4 -13.06 5.77 2.47
C CYS A 4 -14.53 5.48 2.18
N SER A 5 -15.02 5.88 1.01
CA SER A 5 -16.38 5.56 0.54
C SER A 5 -16.55 4.07 0.20
N LEU A 6 -15.45 3.31 0.11
CA LEU A 6 -15.43 1.89 -0.22
C LEU A 6 -15.29 1.04 1.05
N THR A 7 -16.06 -0.04 1.13
CA THR A 7 -15.93 -1.04 2.20
C THR A 7 -14.62 -1.81 2.04
N GLY A 8 -14.09 -2.36 3.15
CA GLY A 8 -12.89 -3.20 3.10
C GLY A 8 -13.08 -4.41 2.17
N GLU A 9 -14.27 -5.03 2.18
CA GLU A 9 -14.66 -6.09 1.23
C GLU A 9 -14.53 -5.65 -0.23
N SER A 10 -15.02 -4.45 -0.57
CA SER A 10 -14.89 -3.89 -1.92
C SER A 10 -13.43 -3.71 -2.34
N PHE A 11 -12.56 -3.31 -1.41
CA PHE A 11 -11.13 -3.19 -1.68
C PHE A 11 -10.50 -4.57 -1.94
N VAL A 12 -10.81 -5.58 -1.12
CA VAL A 12 -10.28 -6.94 -1.33
C VAL A 12 -10.78 -7.53 -2.66
N ASN A 13 -12.05 -7.33 -3.01
CA ASN A 13 -12.60 -7.75 -4.31
C ASN A 13 -11.95 -7.00 -5.48
N PHE A 14 -11.57 -5.73 -5.29
CA PHE A 14 -10.75 -5.00 -6.25
C PHE A 14 -9.32 -5.56 -6.35
N VAL A 15 -8.69 -6.02 -5.26
CA VAL A 15 -7.37 -6.66 -5.36
C VAL A 15 -7.47 -8.01 -6.09
N PHE A 16 -8.50 -8.79 -5.78
CA PHE A 16 -8.68 -10.16 -6.26
C PHE A 16 -9.97 -10.29 -7.06
N THR A 17 -9.90 -9.94 -8.35
CA THR A 17 -10.99 -10.09 -9.30
C THR A 17 -10.64 -11.15 -10.35
N PRO A 18 -11.54 -12.09 -10.69
CA PRO A 18 -11.37 -12.96 -11.85
C PRO A 18 -10.99 -12.14 -13.08
N THR A 19 -9.85 -12.43 -13.69
CA THR A 19 -9.31 -11.61 -14.78
C THR A 19 -9.28 -12.40 -16.09
N ILE A 20 -9.71 -11.76 -17.17
CA ILE A 20 -9.75 -12.30 -18.52
C ILE A 20 -8.90 -11.42 -19.43
N GLY A 21 -7.96 -12.04 -20.14
CA GLY A 21 -7.15 -11.33 -21.11
C GLY A 21 -7.91 -11.07 -22.42
N ILE A 22 -7.65 -9.94 -23.06
CA ILE A 22 -8.19 -9.56 -24.37
C ILE A 22 -7.06 -9.40 -25.38
N LEU A 23 -7.24 -9.99 -26.55
CA LEU A 23 -6.46 -9.73 -27.76
C LEU A 23 -7.40 -9.24 -28.85
N SER A 24 -7.20 -8.02 -29.32
CA SER A 24 -7.92 -7.41 -30.43
C SER A 24 -7.01 -7.21 -31.64
N THR A 25 -7.62 -7.16 -32.82
CA THR A 25 -6.96 -6.69 -34.05
C THR A 25 -7.02 -5.17 -34.14
N GLN A 26 -6.08 -4.57 -34.89
CA GLN A 26 -6.04 -3.12 -35.12
C GLN A 26 -7.36 -2.59 -35.72
N ASP A 27 -8.07 -3.40 -36.50
CA ASP A 27 -9.34 -3.01 -37.11
C ASP A 27 -10.44 -2.78 -36.07
N VAL A 28 -10.38 -3.49 -34.93
CA VAL A 28 -11.28 -3.28 -33.78
C VAL A 28 -10.96 -1.93 -33.13
N ASP A 29 -9.69 -1.64 -32.92
CA ASP A 29 -9.26 -0.36 -32.35
C ASP A 29 -9.66 0.80 -33.28
N ASN A 30 -9.51 0.64 -34.60
CA ASN A 30 -9.97 1.61 -35.60
C ASN A 30 -11.50 1.77 -35.63
N PHE A 31 -12.24 0.70 -35.33
CA PHE A 31 -13.70 0.75 -35.20
C PHE A 31 -14.15 1.53 -33.96
N LEU A 32 -13.45 1.37 -32.84
CA LEU A 32 -13.78 2.04 -31.57
C LEU A 32 -13.13 3.41 -31.39
N ALA A 33 -12.10 3.76 -32.16
CA ALA A 33 -11.41 5.05 -32.09
C ALA A 33 -12.35 6.27 -32.10
N PRO A 34 -13.44 6.31 -32.90
CA PRO A 34 -14.39 7.43 -32.87
C PRO A 34 -15.19 7.56 -31.57
N ASN A 35 -15.22 6.52 -30.73
CA ASN A 35 -15.82 6.52 -29.40
C ASN A 35 -14.81 6.84 -28.29
N ASN A 36 -13.54 7.09 -28.65
CA ASN A 36 -12.45 7.33 -27.70
C ASN A 36 -12.27 6.20 -26.67
N LEU A 37 -12.51 4.95 -27.07
CA LEU A 37 -12.45 3.76 -26.20
C LEU A 37 -11.66 2.64 -26.87
N THR A 38 -10.87 1.90 -26.09
CA THR A 38 -10.40 0.56 -26.45
C THR A 38 -11.48 -0.48 -26.18
N PHE A 39 -11.34 -1.70 -26.73
CA PHE A 39 -12.31 -2.76 -26.45
C PHE A 39 -12.37 -3.14 -24.96
N THR A 40 -11.24 -3.08 -24.23
CA THR A 40 -11.23 -3.31 -22.78
C THR A 40 -11.97 -2.23 -22.01
N GLU A 41 -11.79 -0.97 -22.40
CA GLU A 41 -12.48 0.16 -21.77
C GLU A 41 -13.98 0.16 -22.10
N LEU A 42 -14.36 -0.26 -23.31
CA LEU A 42 -15.76 -0.41 -23.71
C LEU A 42 -16.55 -1.29 -22.73
N LEU A 43 -15.93 -2.37 -22.24
CA LEU A 43 -16.57 -3.32 -21.32
C LEU A 43 -16.63 -2.84 -19.86
N SER A 44 -15.78 -1.88 -19.46
CA SER A 44 -15.53 -1.57 -18.04
C SER A 44 -16.80 -1.25 -17.23
N PRO A 45 -17.79 -0.47 -17.73
CA PRO A 45 -18.98 -0.13 -16.96
C PRO A 45 -19.93 -1.32 -16.74
N PHE A 46 -19.72 -2.42 -17.47
CA PHE A 46 -20.58 -3.60 -17.45
C PHE A 46 -19.94 -4.75 -16.68
N THR A 47 -18.81 -4.51 -16.01
CA THR A 47 -18.06 -5.53 -15.25
C THR A 47 -18.44 -5.62 -13.78
N GLU A 48 -19.12 -4.59 -13.27
CA GLU A 48 -19.56 -4.50 -11.88
C GLU A 48 -21.07 -4.76 -11.77
N ASN A 49 -21.52 -5.22 -10.59
CA ASN A 49 -22.94 -5.49 -10.31
C ASN A 49 -23.61 -6.49 -11.28
N LEU A 50 -22.86 -7.49 -11.75
CA LEU A 50 -23.45 -8.61 -12.48
C LEU A 50 -24.48 -9.33 -11.60
N LYS A 51 -25.48 -9.93 -12.26
CA LYS A 51 -26.52 -10.73 -11.60
C LYS A 51 -25.89 -11.82 -10.74
N ASP A 52 -26.53 -12.12 -9.61
CA ASP A 52 -26.11 -13.21 -8.74
C ASP A 52 -26.07 -14.52 -9.51
N VAL A 53 -24.98 -15.26 -9.33
CA VAL A 53 -24.72 -16.51 -10.05
C VAL A 53 -24.80 -17.66 -9.06
N PHE A 54 -25.43 -18.76 -9.48
CA PHE A 54 -25.39 -20.03 -8.76
C PHE A 54 -24.37 -20.95 -9.42
N MET A 55 -23.44 -21.47 -8.62
CA MET A 55 -22.40 -22.37 -9.10
C MET A 55 -22.24 -23.59 -8.21
N LYS A 56 -21.87 -24.72 -8.79
CA LYS A 56 -21.58 -25.96 -8.07
C LYS A 56 -20.11 -26.04 -7.67
N ASP A 57 -19.87 -26.49 -6.44
CA ASP A 57 -18.52 -26.87 -6.01
C ASP A 57 -18.13 -28.28 -6.49
N GLY A 58 -16.93 -28.71 -6.09
CA GLY A 58 -16.41 -30.05 -6.42
C GLY A 58 -17.19 -31.21 -5.80
N ASN A 59 -18.14 -30.95 -4.90
CA ASN A 59 -19.03 -31.93 -4.27
C ASN A 59 -20.47 -31.83 -4.82
N ASN A 60 -20.69 -31.05 -5.89
CA ASN A 60 -21.99 -30.71 -6.47
C ASN A 60 -22.92 -29.91 -5.56
N ILE A 61 -22.40 -29.25 -4.51
CA ILE A 61 -23.19 -28.34 -3.66
C ILE A 61 -23.28 -26.99 -4.38
N VAL A 62 -24.49 -26.42 -4.42
CA VAL A 62 -24.73 -25.13 -5.08
C VAL A 62 -24.44 -23.99 -4.11
N HIS A 63 -23.58 -23.07 -4.53
CA HIS A 63 -23.22 -21.84 -3.84
C HIS A 63 -23.70 -20.63 -4.64
N MET A 64 -24.12 -19.58 -3.96
CA MET A 64 -24.48 -18.31 -4.58
C MET A 64 -23.31 -17.34 -4.50
N VAL A 65 -22.88 -16.85 -5.66
CA VAL A 65 -21.87 -15.81 -5.81
C VAL A 65 -22.58 -14.49 -6.02
N LYS A 66 -22.47 -13.59 -5.05
CA LYS A 66 -23.20 -12.31 -5.08
C LYS A 66 -22.37 -11.26 -5.80
N LYS A 67 -22.99 -10.51 -6.71
CA LYS A 67 -22.35 -9.38 -7.41
C LYS A 67 -20.95 -9.71 -7.94
N LEU A 68 -20.81 -10.84 -8.64
CA LEU A 68 -19.54 -11.24 -9.23
C LEU A 68 -18.98 -10.11 -10.09
N CYS A 69 -17.72 -9.76 -9.92
CA CYS A 69 -17.02 -8.78 -10.75
C CYS A 69 -16.00 -9.51 -11.62
N VAL A 70 -15.79 -9.05 -12.86
CA VAL A 70 -14.83 -9.66 -13.79
C VAL A 70 -13.98 -8.59 -14.43
N ARG A 71 -12.66 -8.72 -14.40
CA ARG A 71 -11.74 -7.76 -15.00
C ARG A 71 -11.34 -8.18 -16.40
N PHE A 72 -11.36 -7.24 -17.34
CA PHE A 72 -10.83 -7.42 -18.69
C PHE A 72 -9.53 -6.63 -18.86
N GLU A 73 -8.45 -7.28 -19.26
CA GLU A 73 -7.15 -6.64 -19.45
C GLU A 73 -6.63 -6.87 -20.87
N ASN A 74 -6.08 -5.83 -21.49
CA ASN A 74 -5.40 -5.97 -22.77
C ASN A 74 -4.07 -6.71 -22.52
N ILE A 75 -3.93 -7.89 -23.12
CA ILE A 75 -2.76 -8.75 -22.89
C ILE A 75 -1.47 -8.07 -23.39
N ASN A 76 -1.59 -7.30 -24.48
CA ASN A 76 -0.48 -6.60 -25.13
C ASN A 76 -0.17 -5.25 -24.47
N ALA A 77 -1.02 -4.76 -23.56
CA ALA A 77 -0.69 -3.55 -22.83
C ALA A 77 0.64 -3.78 -22.12
N PRO A 78 1.67 -2.93 -22.35
CA PRO A 78 2.90 -3.04 -21.62
C PRO A 78 2.54 -2.97 -20.14
N PHE A 79 3.14 -3.83 -19.33
CA PHE A 79 3.16 -3.59 -17.89
C PHE A 79 3.91 -2.28 -17.72
N ASN A 80 3.16 -1.18 -17.68
CA ASN A 80 3.67 0.17 -17.57
C ASN A 80 3.73 0.45 -16.07
N PRO A 81 4.86 0.24 -15.38
CA PRO A 81 5.06 0.95 -14.15
C PRO A 81 4.95 2.42 -14.55
N LEU A 82 3.95 3.18 -14.06
CA LEU A 82 3.93 4.62 -14.32
C LEU A 82 5.32 5.12 -13.94
N ASN A 83 6.06 5.62 -14.93
CA ASN A 83 7.30 6.29 -14.69
C ASN A 83 6.94 7.48 -13.80
N HIS A 84 7.38 7.46 -12.54
CA HIS A 84 7.14 8.50 -11.54
C HIS A 84 5.70 8.58 -10.97
N PRO A 85 5.26 7.63 -10.10
CA PRO A 85 4.00 7.77 -9.35
C PRO A 85 3.95 9.06 -8.50
N GLU A 86 5.12 9.59 -8.15
CA GLU A 86 5.31 10.88 -7.49
C GLU A 86 4.65 12.05 -8.25
N SER A 87 4.65 12.04 -9.58
CA SER A 87 4.08 13.15 -10.37
C SER A 87 2.55 13.21 -10.32
N LEU A 88 1.88 12.09 -10.05
CA LEU A 88 0.41 11.97 -10.08
C LEU A 88 -0.25 12.35 -8.75
N ILE A 89 0.50 12.33 -7.66
CA ILE A 89 0.01 12.57 -6.29
C ILE A 89 0.23 14.04 -5.94
N GLN A 90 -0.57 14.94 -6.54
CA GLN A 90 -0.60 16.34 -6.12
C GLN A 90 -1.88 16.63 -5.31
N PRO A 91 -1.77 17.16 -4.08
CA PRO A 91 -2.93 17.52 -3.25
C PRO A 91 -3.89 18.50 -3.92
N SER A 92 -3.39 19.38 -4.78
CA SER A 92 -4.17 20.35 -5.57
C SER A 92 -5.18 19.68 -6.52
N HIS A 93 -4.96 18.42 -6.91
CA HIS A 93 -5.87 17.67 -7.76
C HIS A 93 -7.07 17.08 -7.00
N PHE A 94 -7.10 17.22 -5.67
CA PHE A 94 -8.15 16.65 -4.83
C PHE A 94 -8.93 17.74 -4.10
N PRO A 95 -10.25 17.57 -3.92
CA PRO A 95 -11.07 18.55 -3.23
C PRO A 95 -10.68 18.65 -1.76
N ALA A 96 -10.68 19.87 -1.24
CA ALA A 96 -10.60 20.10 0.20
C ALA A 96 -11.89 19.55 0.86
N LYS A 97 -11.78 18.45 1.61
CA LYS A 97 -12.91 17.97 2.44
C LYS A 97 -13.05 18.83 3.70
N SER A 98 -14.28 18.93 4.20
CA SER A 98 -14.58 19.65 5.44
C SER A 98 -13.74 19.11 6.60
N PRO A 99 -13.01 19.97 7.33
CA PRO A 99 -12.21 19.53 8.46
C PRO A 99 -13.09 19.10 9.64
N THR A 100 -12.59 18.14 10.42
CA THR A 100 -13.24 17.68 11.64
C THR A 100 -12.69 18.46 12.84
N PRO A 101 -13.55 19.07 13.69
CA PRO A 101 -13.09 19.82 14.86
C PRO A 101 -12.66 18.88 15.98
N PHE A 102 -11.51 19.16 16.58
CA PHE A 102 -10.98 18.51 17.78
C PHE A 102 -10.65 19.56 18.83
N SER A 103 -10.87 19.26 20.12
CA SER A 103 -10.51 20.18 21.20
C SER A 103 -9.21 19.74 21.90
N LEU A 104 -8.25 20.65 22.01
CA LEU A 104 -7.00 20.46 22.74
C LEU A 104 -6.71 21.68 23.60
N ASN A 105 -6.59 21.50 24.92
CA ASN A 105 -6.29 22.58 25.87
C ASN A 105 -7.20 23.83 25.70
N GLY A 106 -8.48 23.62 25.39
CA GLY A 106 -9.46 24.70 25.18
C GLY A 106 -9.42 25.35 23.78
N ARG A 107 -8.55 24.90 22.87
CA ARG A 107 -8.53 25.31 21.45
C ARG A 107 -9.29 24.32 20.59
N ASN A 108 -10.04 24.82 19.62
CA ASN A 108 -10.62 24.01 18.55
C ASN A 108 -9.65 23.97 17.37
N ILE A 109 -9.23 22.76 17.01
CA ILE A 109 -8.28 22.45 15.94
C ILE A 109 -9.05 21.74 14.84
N ASN A 110 -8.90 22.20 13.61
CA ASN A 110 -9.68 21.71 12.48
C ASN A 110 -8.81 20.79 11.61
N ILE A 111 -8.91 19.48 11.84
CA ILE A 111 -8.08 18.51 11.13
C ILE A 111 -8.82 18.00 9.89
N PRO A 112 -8.27 18.18 8.66
CA PRO A 112 -8.83 17.58 7.46
C PRO A 112 -8.67 16.06 7.52
N PHE A 113 -9.77 15.36 7.79
CA PHE A 113 -9.79 13.90 8.02
C PHE A 113 -9.72 13.08 6.71
N ALA A 114 -9.18 13.65 5.64
CA ALA A 114 -9.13 13.04 4.31
C ALA A 114 -7.74 13.13 3.68
N ALA A 115 -7.32 12.03 3.06
CA ALA A 115 -6.07 11.88 2.31
C ALA A 115 -6.40 11.11 1.02
N PRO A 116 -7.18 11.70 0.10
CA PRO A 116 -7.64 11.02 -1.12
C PRO A 116 -6.47 10.57 -2.02
N TRP A 117 -5.32 11.24 -1.94
CA TRP A 117 -4.10 10.81 -2.60
C TRP A 117 -3.57 9.45 -2.10
N PHE A 118 -3.87 9.05 -0.86
CA PHE A 118 -3.53 7.71 -0.36
C PHE A 118 -4.34 6.65 -1.11
N GLU A 119 -5.63 6.90 -1.32
CA GLU A 119 -6.51 5.97 -2.05
C GLU A 119 -6.06 5.84 -3.52
N MET A 120 -5.77 6.98 -4.15
CA MET A 120 -5.18 7.02 -5.48
C MET A 120 -3.92 6.17 -5.56
N TRP A 121 -2.94 6.44 -4.69
CA TRP A 121 -1.69 5.71 -4.65
C TRP A 121 -1.90 4.23 -4.40
N ARG A 122 -2.81 3.87 -3.48
CA ARG A 122 -3.15 2.49 -3.13
C ARG A 122 -3.69 1.73 -4.34
N HIS A 123 -4.64 2.31 -5.08
CA HIS A 123 -5.17 1.73 -6.31
C HIS A 123 -4.09 1.59 -7.38
N LEU A 124 -3.27 2.61 -7.58
CA LEU A 124 -2.16 2.58 -8.56
C LEU A 124 -1.09 1.55 -8.20
N PHE A 125 -0.81 1.36 -6.91
CA PHE A 125 0.12 0.35 -6.43
C PHE A 125 -0.40 -1.06 -6.72
N ILE A 126 -1.64 -1.37 -6.31
CA ILE A 126 -2.26 -2.69 -6.52
C ILE A 126 -2.41 -3.02 -8.01
N SER A 127 -2.87 -2.05 -8.82
CA SER A 127 -3.08 -2.26 -10.26
C SER A 127 -1.80 -2.59 -11.03
N LYS A 128 -0.64 -2.26 -10.45
CA LYS A 128 0.69 -2.54 -11.00
C LYS A 128 1.45 -3.57 -10.19
N LEU A 129 0.80 -4.29 -9.28
CA LEU A 129 1.50 -5.33 -8.58
C LEU A 129 1.85 -6.45 -9.57
N GLY A 130 3.08 -6.93 -9.50
CA GLY A 130 3.53 -8.03 -10.35
C GLY A 130 2.71 -9.30 -10.14
N ARG A 131 2.77 -10.22 -11.10
CA ARG A 131 2.22 -11.56 -10.96
C ARG A 131 3.29 -12.50 -10.44
N TYR A 132 3.02 -13.18 -9.34
CA TYR A 132 4.00 -14.03 -8.66
C TYR A 132 3.73 -15.51 -8.88
N GLU A 133 4.78 -16.32 -8.87
CA GLU A 133 4.71 -17.77 -9.13
C GLU A 133 3.90 -18.54 -8.08
N HIS A 134 3.84 -18.03 -6.84
CA HIS A 134 3.22 -18.72 -5.70
C HIS A 134 1.70 -18.63 -5.61
N GLU A 135 1.06 -17.80 -6.43
CA GLU A 135 -0.38 -17.56 -6.41
C GLU A 135 -0.98 -17.50 -7.82
N PHE A 136 -2.28 -17.78 -7.91
CA PHE A 136 -3.06 -17.82 -9.15
C PHE A 136 -4.17 -16.75 -9.21
N LEU A 137 -4.30 -15.93 -8.16
CA LEU A 137 -5.41 -14.98 -7.94
C LEU A 137 -5.51 -13.85 -8.98
N THR A 138 -4.40 -13.48 -9.60
CA THR A 138 -4.31 -12.37 -10.58
C THR A 138 -3.94 -12.87 -11.99
N ARG A 139 -4.02 -14.18 -12.21
CA ARG A 139 -3.73 -14.80 -13.51
C ARG A 139 -4.98 -14.83 -14.38
N TYR A 140 -4.78 -14.82 -15.69
CA TYR A 140 -5.85 -14.91 -16.66
C TYR A 140 -6.49 -16.29 -16.63
N LEU A 141 -7.80 -16.33 -16.35
CA LEU A 141 -8.63 -17.54 -16.45
C LEU A 141 -9.00 -17.86 -17.91
N GLY A 142 -8.82 -16.88 -18.81
CA GLY A 142 -9.24 -16.96 -20.20
C GLY A 142 -8.64 -15.89 -21.09
N CYS A 143 -8.85 -16.07 -22.39
CA CYS A 143 -8.55 -15.10 -23.44
C CYS A 143 -9.77 -14.89 -24.33
N ILE A 144 -10.16 -13.63 -24.51
CA ILE A 144 -11.14 -13.20 -25.52
C ILE A 144 -10.37 -12.69 -26.74
N PHE A 145 -10.65 -13.28 -27.89
CA PHE A 145 -10.12 -12.89 -29.18
C PHE A 145 -11.16 -12.03 -29.89
N VAL A 146 -10.79 -10.84 -30.33
CA VAL A 146 -11.73 -9.86 -30.90
C VAL A 146 -11.28 -9.46 -32.30
N VAL A 147 -12.17 -9.68 -33.27
CA VAL A 147 -11.97 -9.30 -34.67
C VAL A 147 -13.19 -8.53 -35.14
N SER A 148 -12.99 -7.53 -36.00
CA SER A 148 -14.08 -6.76 -36.62
C SER A 148 -14.39 -7.30 -38.02
N THR A 149 -15.64 -7.15 -38.48
CA THR A 149 -16.02 -7.41 -39.89
C THR A 149 -15.35 -6.46 -40.89
N ARG A 150 -14.64 -5.42 -40.42
CA ARG A 150 -13.73 -4.61 -41.23
C ARG A 150 -12.52 -5.39 -41.75
N ASN A 151 -12.15 -6.49 -41.10
CA ASN A 151 -11.06 -7.33 -41.55
C ASN A 151 -11.49 -8.18 -42.76
N HIS A 152 -10.66 -8.20 -43.80
CA HIS A 152 -10.96 -8.95 -45.04
C HIS A 152 -10.97 -10.47 -44.86
N ASP A 153 -10.24 -11.00 -43.87
CA ASP A 153 -10.21 -12.43 -43.55
C ASP A 153 -10.26 -12.66 -42.02
N PRO A 154 -11.46 -12.61 -41.41
CA PRO A 154 -11.61 -12.75 -39.97
C PRO A 154 -11.11 -14.10 -39.43
N LEU A 155 -11.20 -15.19 -40.20
CA LEU A 155 -10.74 -16.51 -39.77
C LEU A 155 -9.21 -16.55 -39.62
N ASN A 156 -8.48 -16.02 -40.60
CA ASN A 156 -7.03 -15.94 -40.50
C ASN A 156 -6.58 -14.97 -39.39
N ALA A 157 -7.32 -13.87 -39.20
CA ALA A 157 -7.07 -12.95 -38.09
C ALA A 157 -7.23 -13.64 -36.72
N PHE A 158 -8.30 -14.42 -36.51
CA PHE A 158 -8.46 -15.20 -35.28
C PHE A 158 -7.34 -16.23 -35.09
N SER A 159 -6.96 -16.95 -36.15
CA SER A 159 -5.84 -17.89 -36.12
C SER A 159 -4.55 -17.21 -35.65
N SER A 160 -4.26 -16.02 -36.18
CA SER A 160 -3.09 -15.22 -35.82
C SER A 160 -3.11 -14.81 -34.34
N LEU A 161 -4.25 -14.35 -33.82
CA LEU A 161 -4.37 -14.00 -32.40
C LEU A 161 -4.20 -15.22 -31.48
N VAL A 162 -4.71 -16.39 -31.87
CA VAL A 162 -4.51 -17.65 -31.12
C VAL A 162 -3.03 -18.05 -31.09
N GLN A 163 -2.32 -17.89 -32.20
CA GLN A 163 -0.87 -18.13 -32.25
C GLN A 163 -0.10 -17.16 -31.35
N GLN A 164 -0.45 -15.87 -31.38
CA GLN A 164 0.13 -14.85 -30.50
C GLN A 164 -0.10 -15.20 -29.02
N GLN A 165 -1.33 -15.59 -28.66
CA GLN A 165 -1.66 -16.02 -27.29
C GLN A 165 -0.80 -17.20 -26.85
N PHE A 166 -0.62 -18.21 -27.71
CA PHE A 166 0.22 -19.37 -27.42
C PHE A 166 1.68 -19.00 -27.17
N GLN A 167 2.24 -18.06 -27.95
CA GLN A 167 3.59 -17.53 -27.73
C GLN A 167 3.68 -16.78 -26.40
N LEU A 168 2.67 -15.96 -26.08
CA LEU A 168 2.61 -15.22 -24.82
C LEU A 168 2.51 -16.17 -23.60
N ALA A 169 1.75 -17.25 -23.70
CA ALA A 169 1.67 -18.26 -22.65
C ALA A 169 3.00 -18.96 -22.38
N LYS A 170 3.83 -19.17 -23.41
CA LYS A 170 5.18 -19.71 -23.25
C LYS A 170 6.15 -18.70 -22.65
N SER A 171 6.12 -17.45 -23.11
CA SER A 171 7.06 -16.42 -22.67
C SER A 171 6.73 -15.87 -21.26
N GLN A 172 5.45 -15.87 -20.88
CA GLN A 172 4.95 -15.27 -19.64
C GLN A 172 3.99 -16.25 -18.93
N PRO A 173 4.47 -17.42 -18.47
CA PRO A 173 3.62 -18.48 -17.92
C PRO A 173 2.84 -18.04 -16.67
N ASN A 174 3.42 -17.17 -15.85
CA ASN A 174 2.77 -16.66 -14.63
C ASN A 174 1.60 -15.69 -14.91
N ARG A 175 1.32 -15.33 -16.17
CA ARG A 175 0.11 -14.58 -16.53
C ARG A 175 -1.10 -15.48 -16.71
N TRP A 176 -0.93 -16.78 -16.82
CA TRP A 176 -1.99 -17.72 -17.17
C TRP A 176 -2.30 -18.66 -16.02
N PHE A 177 -3.58 -18.89 -15.77
CA PHE A 177 -4.03 -19.77 -14.70
C PHE A 177 -3.61 -21.23 -14.95
N SER A 178 -3.60 -21.63 -16.23
CA SER A 178 -3.14 -22.93 -16.70
C SER A 178 -2.47 -22.75 -18.06
N GLN A 179 -1.48 -23.60 -18.36
CA GLN A 179 -0.74 -23.53 -19.63
C GLN A 179 -1.57 -24.01 -20.83
N SER A 180 -2.54 -24.89 -20.62
CA SER A 180 -3.31 -25.54 -21.69
C SER A 180 -4.83 -25.51 -21.48
N GLN A 181 -5.30 -25.33 -20.24
CA GLN A 181 -6.71 -25.40 -19.88
C GLN A 181 -7.19 -24.03 -19.37
N PHE A 182 -7.52 -23.13 -20.29
CA PHE A 182 -8.13 -21.84 -19.98
C PHE A 182 -9.16 -21.49 -21.06
N ILE A 183 -10.04 -20.54 -20.75
CA ILE A 183 -11.14 -20.16 -21.65
C ILE A 183 -10.61 -19.54 -22.94
N LYS A 184 -11.14 -19.96 -24.08
CA LYS A 184 -10.92 -19.31 -25.39
C LYS A 184 -12.28 -18.89 -25.93
N PHE A 185 -12.49 -17.59 -26.09
CA PHE A 185 -13.77 -17.05 -26.53
C PHE A 185 -13.56 -16.08 -27.70
N PHE A 186 -14.36 -16.23 -28.76
CA PHE A 186 -14.16 -15.56 -30.04
C PHE A 186 -15.29 -14.56 -30.29
N VAL A 187 -14.96 -13.29 -30.42
CA VAL A 187 -15.93 -12.20 -30.58
C VAL A 187 -15.74 -11.57 -31.95
N LEU A 188 -16.77 -11.66 -32.79
CA LEU A 188 -16.84 -10.91 -34.04
C LEU A 188 -17.65 -9.63 -33.81
N VAL A 189 -16.97 -8.48 -33.88
CA VAL A 189 -17.62 -7.17 -33.83
C VAL A 189 -18.11 -6.83 -35.23
N ASN A 190 -19.42 -6.74 -35.40
CA ASN A 190 -20.02 -6.37 -36.67
C ASN A 190 -20.14 -4.86 -36.78
N ASP A 191 -19.43 -4.30 -37.78
CA ASP A 191 -19.70 -2.97 -38.29
C ASP A 191 -20.84 -3.06 -39.32
N SER A 192 -22.03 -2.58 -38.94
CA SER A 192 -23.22 -2.61 -39.79
C SER A 192 -23.10 -1.78 -41.06
N ASP A 193 -22.16 -0.83 -41.11
CA ASP A 193 -22.00 0.08 -42.24
C ASP A 193 -21.15 -0.55 -43.36
N MET A 194 -20.36 -1.57 -43.05
CA MET A 194 -19.38 -2.17 -43.97
C MET A 194 -19.87 -3.47 -44.63
N MET A 195 -20.88 -4.13 -44.06
CA MET A 195 -21.33 -5.45 -44.55
C MET A 195 -22.82 -5.64 -44.37
N PHE A 196 -23.49 -6.18 -45.41
CA PHE A 196 -24.90 -6.55 -45.31
C PHE A 196 -25.12 -7.63 -44.23
N PRO A 197 -26.24 -7.58 -43.48
CA PRO A 197 -26.52 -8.53 -42.38
C PRO A 197 -26.45 -10.00 -42.79
N THR A 198 -26.78 -10.32 -44.04
CA THR A 198 -26.73 -11.68 -44.58
C THR A 198 -25.31 -12.21 -44.71
N ASP A 199 -24.34 -11.35 -45.03
CA ASP A 199 -22.96 -11.77 -45.26
C ASP A 199 -22.18 -11.85 -43.95
N SER A 200 -22.39 -10.92 -43.03
CA SER A 200 -21.80 -10.99 -41.69
C SER A 200 -22.27 -12.22 -40.92
N SER A 201 -23.54 -12.62 -41.11
CA SER A 201 -24.08 -13.86 -40.57
C SER A 201 -23.42 -15.12 -41.16
N LYS A 202 -23.03 -15.12 -42.44
CA LYS A 202 -22.30 -16.25 -43.06
C LYS A 202 -20.88 -16.35 -42.51
N VAL A 203 -20.19 -15.21 -42.39
CA VAL A 203 -18.85 -15.14 -41.79
C VAL A 203 -18.89 -15.66 -40.36
N PHE A 204 -19.86 -15.22 -39.55
CA PHE A 204 -20.03 -15.69 -38.18
C PHE A 204 -20.31 -17.20 -38.10
N LYS A 205 -21.17 -17.74 -38.98
CA LYS A 205 -21.41 -19.19 -39.07
C LYS A 205 -20.13 -19.97 -39.40
N SER A 206 -19.28 -19.44 -40.28
CA SER A 206 -18.00 -20.05 -40.61
C SER A 206 -17.05 -20.07 -39.41
N ILE A 207 -16.96 -18.97 -38.66
CA ILE A 207 -16.17 -18.87 -37.42
C ILE A 207 -16.68 -19.88 -36.37
N GLY A 208 -18.00 -19.96 -36.21
CA GLY A 208 -18.65 -20.92 -35.32
C GLY A 208 -18.38 -22.39 -35.70
N ALA A 209 -18.30 -22.70 -37.00
CA ALA A 209 -17.92 -24.03 -37.48
C ALA A 209 -16.46 -24.38 -37.16
N THR A 210 -15.55 -23.40 -37.16
CA THR A 210 -14.12 -23.60 -36.86
C THR A 210 -13.83 -23.70 -35.36
N TYR A 211 -14.40 -22.80 -34.54
CA TYR A 211 -14.05 -22.65 -33.12
C TYR A 211 -15.13 -23.15 -32.15
N GLY A 212 -16.27 -23.61 -32.68
CA GLY A 212 -17.42 -24.07 -31.92
C GLY A 212 -18.40 -22.92 -31.62
N ASN A 213 -19.66 -23.09 -32.02
CA ASN A 213 -20.71 -22.08 -31.86
C ASN A 213 -20.87 -21.59 -30.40
N ALA A 214 -20.67 -22.46 -29.41
CA ALA A 214 -20.77 -22.10 -28.00
C ALA A 214 -19.69 -21.12 -27.55
N ASN A 215 -18.52 -21.14 -28.19
CA ASN A 215 -17.36 -20.30 -27.86
C ASN A 215 -17.30 -19.01 -28.67
N CYS A 216 -18.32 -18.73 -29.49
CA CYS A 216 -18.35 -17.59 -30.39
C CYS A 216 -19.48 -16.62 -29.98
N TYR A 217 -19.23 -15.32 -30.13
CA TYR A 217 -20.20 -14.26 -29.91
C TYR A 217 -20.21 -13.27 -31.06
N PHE A 218 -21.40 -12.89 -31.50
CA PHE A 218 -21.61 -11.89 -32.54
C PHE A 218 -22.05 -10.58 -31.90
N LEU A 219 -21.15 -9.61 -31.81
CA LEU A 219 -21.42 -8.31 -31.19
C LEU A 219 -21.75 -7.30 -32.27
N ASN A 220 -23.03 -7.05 -32.49
CA ASN A 220 -23.51 -6.14 -33.51
C ASN A 220 -23.68 -4.72 -32.97
N LEU A 221 -22.71 -3.83 -33.20
CA LEU A 221 -22.75 -2.45 -32.74
C LEU A 221 -23.14 -1.55 -33.91
N SER A 222 -24.08 -0.62 -33.68
CA SER A 222 -24.56 0.30 -34.71
C SER A 222 -24.01 1.70 -34.44
N PRO A 223 -22.95 2.15 -35.14
CA PRO A 223 -22.30 3.42 -34.85
C PRO A 223 -23.13 4.67 -35.22
N THR A 224 -24.37 4.51 -35.68
CA THR A 224 -25.23 5.60 -36.13
C THR A 224 -26.16 6.08 -35.01
N SER A 225 -25.73 7.13 -34.31
CA SER A 225 -26.63 8.05 -33.62
C SER A 225 -26.55 9.40 -34.33
N LEU A 226 -27.24 9.48 -35.47
CA LEU A 226 -27.58 10.74 -36.14
C LEU A 226 -29.09 10.71 -36.30
N ASN A 227 -29.80 11.11 -35.26
CA ASN A 227 -31.14 11.73 -35.26
C ASN A 227 -31.69 11.74 -33.81
N SER A 228 -31.14 12.63 -32.97
CA SER A 228 -31.96 13.20 -31.90
C SER A 228 -32.04 14.70 -32.13
N THR A 229 -33.12 15.13 -32.77
CA THR A 229 -33.58 16.52 -32.80
C THR A 229 -34.41 16.84 -31.54
N ALA A 230 -34.20 16.13 -30.44
CA ALA A 230 -34.82 16.42 -29.16
C ALA A 230 -33.79 17.09 -28.24
N VAL A 231 -34.19 18.21 -27.65
CA VAL A 231 -33.48 18.91 -26.58
C VAL A 231 -33.49 17.99 -25.35
N ASP A 232 -32.57 17.04 -25.30
CA ASP A 232 -32.45 16.07 -24.20
C ASP A 232 -31.15 16.28 -23.41
N GLU A 233 -31.24 16.05 -22.10
CA GLU A 233 -30.15 16.19 -21.14
C GLU A 233 -28.83 15.55 -21.62
N PRO A 234 -27.67 16.13 -21.28
CA PRO A 234 -26.38 15.54 -21.65
C PRO A 234 -26.31 14.12 -21.09
N VAL A 235 -26.23 13.12 -21.99
CA VAL A 235 -26.07 11.71 -21.63
C VAL A 235 -24.85 11.60 -20.72
N LYS A 236 -25.07 11.14 -19.48
CA LYS A 236 -23.99 10.97 -18.51
C LYS A 236 -22.98 9.98 -19.05
N ASP A 237 -21.73 10.41 -19.19
CA ASP A 237 -20.61 9.54 -19.59
C ASP A 237 -20.40 8.45 -18.51
N ILE A 238 -20.75 7.21 -18.87
CA ILE A 238 -20.68 6.04 -17.98
C ILE A 238 -19.28 5.43 -17.89
N TRP A 239 -18.36 5.77 -18.79
CA TRP A 239 -16.99 5.25 -18.82
C TRP A 239 -16.04 6.07 -17.96
N MET A 240 -16.29 7.38 -17.85
CA MET A 240 -15.46 8.30 -17.06
C MET A 240 -15.06 7.78 -15.66
N PRO A 241 -15.97 7.22 -14.83
CA PRO A 241 -15.59 6.69 -13.51
C PRO A 241 -14.56 5.56 -13.55
N TYR A 242 -14.48 4.82 -14.65
CA TYR A 242 -13.58 3.67 -14.84
C TYR A 242 -12.26 4.05 -15.51
N LEU A 243 -12.24 5.18 -16.22
CA LEU A 243 -11.04 5.73 -16.87
C LEU A 243 -10.27 6.66 -15.92
N LEU A 244 -10.96 7.24 -14.95
CA LEU A 244 -10.34 8.08 -13.93
C LEU A 244 -9.59 7.24 -12.90
N PRO A 245 -8.37 7.65 -12.53
CA PRO A 245 -7.69 7.06 -11.38
C PRO A 245 -8.55 7.23 -10.10
N GLN A 246 -8.68 6.17 -9.29
CA GLN A 246 -9.60 6.15 -8.15
C GLN A 246 -9.33 7.31 -7.17
N GLY A 247 -10.39 8.03 -6.79
CA GLY A 247 -10.31 9.16 -5.85
C GLY A 247 -10.40 10.55 -6.52
N LEU A 248 -10.51 10.61 -7.84
CA LEU A 248 -10.88 11.80 -8.63
C LEU A 248 -12.35 11.70 -9.05
N ASN A 249 -13.16 12.77 -8.89
CA ASN A 249 -14.57 12.76 -9.31
C ASN A 249 -14.79 13.45 -10.68
N GLN A 250 -15.88 13.07 -11.35
CA GLN A 250 -16.31 13.56 -12.67
C GLN A 250 -16.52 15.08 -12.73
N THR A 251 -17.05 15.69 -11.67
CA THR A 251 -17.28 17.15 -11.59
C THR A 251 -15.99 17.97 -11.53
N GLU A 252 -14.87 17.34 -11.18
CA GLU A 252 -13.61 18.01 -10.81
C GLU A 252 -12.62 18.07 -11.98
N VAL A 253 -12.74 17.15 -12.95
CA VAL A 253 -11.94 17.12 -14.19
C VAL A 253 -12.29 18.30 -15.11
N ASN A 254 -13.56 18.71 -15.14
CA ASN A 254 -14.03 19.84 -15.95
C ASN A 254 -13.45 21.19 -15.50
N GLY A 255 -12.90 21.29 -14.28
CA GLY A 255 -12.33 22.52 -13.72
C GLY A 255 -10.82 22.73 -13.98
N ASN A 256 -10.07 21.68 -14.34
CA ASN A 256 -8.62 21.76 -14.59
C ASN A 256 -8.14 20.63 -15.56
N PRO A 257 -8.31 20.79 -16.88
CA PRO A 257 -8.00 19.76 -17.88
C PRO A 257 -6.49 19.49 -18.08
N SER A 258 -5.61 20.27 -17.46
CA SER A 258 -4.15 20.20 -17.63
C SER A 258 -3.49 19.00 -16.93
N VAL A 259 -4.23 18.27 -16.09
CA VAL A 259 -3.69 17.21 -15.20
C VAL A 259 -3.82 15.80 -15.81
N LEU A 260 -4.85 15.58 -16.61
CA LEU A 260 -5.16 14.28 -17.19
C LEU A 260 -4.85 14.28 -18.69
N LYS A 261 -4.59 13.09 -19.26
CA LYS A 261 -4.43 12.99 -20.72
C LYS A 261 -5.69 13.57 -21.39
N PRO A 262 -5.55 14.31 -22.50
CA PRO A 262 -6.71 14.90 -23.19
C PRO A 262 -7.74 13.85 -23.62
N GLN A 263 -7.30 12.60 -23.82
CA GLN A 263 -8.15 11.45 -24.12
C GLN A 263 -9.03 10.99 -22.95
N ILE A 264 -8.72 11.36 -21.70
CA ILE A 264 -9.59 11.08 -20.55
C ILE A 264 -10.63 12.19 -20.38
N THR A 265 -10.35 13.39 -20.91
CA THR A 265 -11.23 14.56 -20.75
C THR A 265 -12.22 14.76 -21.90
N SER A 266 -12.05 14.05 -23.02
CA SER A 266 -13.00 14.01 -24.12
C SER A 266 -14.18 13.07 -23.82
N PRO A 267 -15.38 13.33 -24.38
CA PRO A 267 -16.54 12.46 -24.20
C PRO A 267 -16.30 11.05 -24.77
N HIS A 268 -16.81 10.03 -24.08
CA HIS A 268 -16.66 8.62 -24.47
C HIS A 268 -17.99 8.04 -24.96
N GLY A 269 -17.90 7.16 -25.97
CA GLY A 269 -19.05 6.42 -26.46
C GLY A 269 -20.09 7.23 -27.23
N GLU A 270 -19.74 8.42 -27.75
CA GLU A 270 -20.68 9.32 -28.45
C GLU A 270 -21.41 8.67 -29.65
N LYS A 271 -20.82 7.64 -30.26
CA LYS A 271 -21.41 6.91 -31.38
C LYS A 271 -22.14 5.63 -30.96
N LEU A 272 -22.25 5.35 -29.67
CA LEU A 272 -22.96 4.18 -29.15
C LEU A 272 -24.39 4.56 -28.78
N SER A 273 -25.35 3.80 -29.30
CA SER A 273 -26.75 3.97 -28.91
C SER A 273 -27.02 3.34 -27.53
N PRO A 274 -28.10 3.73 -26.82
CA PRO A 274 -28.54 3.04 -25.61
C PRO A 274 -28.75 1.53 -25.82
N ASN A 275 -29.21 1.13 -27.02
CA ASN A 275 -29.34 -0.27 -27.42
C ASN A 275 -27.97 -0.97 -27.53
N ASP A 276 -26.92 -0.27 -27.97
CA ASP A 276 -25.58 -0.84 -27.97
C ASP A 276 -25.04 -1.05 -26.55
N HIS A 277 -25.37 -0.16 -25.61
CA HIS A 277 -25.06 -0.39 -24.18
C HIS A 277 -25.71 -1.68 -23.66
N GLU A 278 -26.96 -1.95 -24.04
CA GLU A 278 -27.65 -3.19 -23.67
C GLU A 278 -27.01 -4.42 -24.31
N LYS A 279 -26.59 -4.34 -25.58
CA LYS A 279 -25.86 -5.44 -26.25
C LYS A 279 -24.51 -5.72 -25.60
N ILE A 280 -23.76 -4.68 -25.21
CA ILE A 280 -22.48 -4.84 -24.52
C ILE A 280 -22.69 -5.45 -23.13
N ARG A 281 -23.71 -4.99 -22.39
CA ARG A 281 -24.10 -5.61 -21.10
C ARG A 281 -24.46 -7.08 -21.28
N ALA A 282 -25.33 -7.39 -22.25
CA ALA A 282 -25.75 -8.75 -22.55
C ALA A 282 -24.56 -9.64 -22.93
N PHE A 283 -23.59 -9.11 -23.67
CA PHE A 283 -22.34 -9.81 -23.99
C PHE A 283 -21.57 -10.21 -22.73
N VAL A 284 -21.35 -9.27 -21.79
CA VAL A 284 -20.62 -9.57 -20.55
C VAL A 284 -21.38 -10.57 -19.68
N GLU A 285 -22.69 -10.38 -19.50
CA GLU A 285 -23.56 -11.30 -18.75
C GLU A 285 -23.57 -12.71 -19.35
N ASP A 286 -23.66 -12.80 -20.68
CA ASP A 286 -23.63 -14.07 -21.40
C ASP A 286 -22.28 -14.77 -21.30
N PHE A 287 -21.18 -14.03 -21.44
CA PHE A 287 -19.85 -14.59 -21.27
C PHE A 287 -19.68 -15.16 -19.86
N VAL A 288 -20.12 -14.43 -18.84
CA VAL A 288 -20.01 -14.88 -17.45
C VAL A 288 -20.86 -16.12 -17.19
N SER A 289 -22.14 -16.09 -17.57
CA SER A 289 -23.09 -17.17 -17.29
C SER A 289 -22.89 -18.42 -18.14
N ARG A 290 -22.54 -18.28 -19.42
CA ARG A 290 -22.42 -19.41 -20.37
C ARG A 290 -21.02 -19.99 -20.46
N ILE A 291 -19.99 -19.21 -20.13
CA ILE A 291 -18.59 -19.61 -20.35
C ILE A 291 -17.80 -19.63 -19.05
N LEU A 292 -17.67 -18.48 -18.37
CA LEU A 292 -16.80 -18.36 -17.21
C LEU A 292 -17.24 -19.29 -16.08
N VAL A 293 -18.52 -19.24 -15.72
CA VAL A 293 -19.06 -20.01 -14.58
C VAL A 293 -19.02 -21.51 -14.85
N PRO A 294 -19.54 -22.04 -15.98
CA PRO A 294 -19.44 -23.48 -16.28
C PRO A 294 -18.00 -23.99 -16.38
N TRP A 295 -17.09 -23.19 -16.95
CA TRP A 295 -15.67 -23.53 -17.00
C TRP A 295 -15.07 -23.61 -15.60
N THR A 296 -15.39 -22.66 -14.72
CA THR A 296 -14.95 -22.66 -13.32
C THR A 296 -15.47 -23.87 -12.58
N GLU A 297 -16.76 -24.20 -12.68
CA GLU A 297 -17.34 -25.40 -12.04
C GLU A 297 -16.60 -26.68 -12.47
N THR A 298 -16.39 -26.83 -13.78
CA THR A 298 -15.69 -27.99 -14.37
C THR A 298 -14.25 -28.06 -13.86
N THR A 299 -13.58 -26.91 -13.78
CA THR A 299 -12.18 -26.82 -13.34
C THR A 299 -12.05 -27.10 -11.83
N ILE A 300 -12.94 -26.55 -11.00
CA ILE A 300 -13.02 -26.84 -9.57
C ILE A 300 -13.22 -28.35 -9.37
N ARG A 301 -14.17 -28.96 -10.09
CA ARG A 301 -14.43 -30.40 -9.99
C ARG A 301 -13.19 -31.22 -10.37
N LEU A 302 -12.55 -30.90 -11.49
CA LEU A 302 -11.34 -31.62 -11.94
C LEU A 302 -10.20 -31.51 -10.91
N LEU A 303 -9.94 -30.31 -10.39
CA LEU A 303 -8.92 -30.09 -9.38
C LEU A 303 -9.27 -30.79 -8.06
N ASN A 304 -10.55 -30.83 -7.68
CA ASN A 304 -11.03 -31.51 -6.48
C ASN A 304 -10.87 -33.04 -6.59
N GLU A 305 -11.17 -33.63 -7.76
CA GLU A 305 -10.96 -35.05 -8.04
C GLU A 305 -9.45 -35.39 -7.98
N GLN A 306 -8.61 -34.57 -8.63
CA GLN A 306 -7.15 -34.78 -8.65
C GLN A 306 -6.51 -34.71 -7.25
N THR A 307 -6.95 -33.75 -6.42
CA THR A 307 -6.47 -33.60 -5.04
C THR A 307 -6.97 -34.74 -4.14
N SER A 308 -8.24 -35.12 -4.24
CA SER A 308 -8.85 -36.23 -3.49
C SER A 308 -8.23 -37.59 -3.79
N HIS A 309 -7.97 -37.90 -5.07
CA HIS A 309 -7.35 -39.18 -5.47
C HIS A 309 -5.92 -39.34 -4.94
N ARG A 310 -5.18 -38.24 -4.77
CA ARG A 310 -3.79 -38.27 -4.29
C ARG A 310 -3.69 -38.27 -2.76
N LEU A 311 -4.59 -37.58 -2.06
CA LEU A 311 -4.75 -37.67 -0.60
C LEU A 311 -5.10 -39.09 -0.13
N ARG A 312 -5.73 -39.92 -1.00
CA ARG A 312 -6.01 -41.35 -0.72
C ARG A 312 -4.76 -42.25 -0.78
N LYS A 313 -3.67 -41.84 -1.47
CA LYS A 313 -2.46 -42.65 -1.67
C LYS A 313 -1.35 -42.39 -0.63
N THR A 314 -1.36 -41.25 0.06
CA THR A 314 -0.40 -40.93 1.13
C THR A 314 -0.94 -41.36 2.50
N ARG A 315 -0.80 -42.65 2.82
CA ARG A 315 -1.33 -43.27 4.06
C ARG A 315 -0.74 -42.76 5.39
N GLY A 316 0.17 -41.78 5.41
CA GLY A 316 0.93 -41.39 6.60
C GLY A 316 0.59 -40.05 7.29
N PHE A 317 0.00 -39.05 6.63
CA PHE A 317 0.01 -37.68 7.18
C PHE A 317 -1.30 -36.87 7.07
N PHE A 318 -2.39 -37.41 6.49
CA PHE A 318 -3.56 -36.60 6.12
C PHE A 318 -4.94 -37.17 6.55
N SER A 319 -5.03 -37.86 7.69
CA SER A 319 -6.30 -38.48 8.17
C SER A 319 -7.47 -37.48 8.37
N VAL A 320 -7.18 -36.20 8.67
CA VAL A 320 -8.17 -35.15 8.93
C VAL A 320 -8.88 -34.66 7.67
N THR A 321 -8.29 -34.85 6.48
CA THR A 321 -8.85 -34.38 5.19
C THR A 321 -10.03 -35.22 4.67
N ARG A 322 -10.22 -36.46 5.18
CA ARG A 322 -11.36 -37.30 4.77
C ARG A 322 -12.72 -36.72 5.13
N LYS A 323 -12.82 -35.96 6.23
CA LYS A 323 -14.08 -35.28 6.61
C LYS A 323 -14.32 -33.99 5.81
N LEU A 324 -13.29 -33.39 5.24
CA LEU A 324 -13.37 -32.13 4.49
C LEU A 324 -13.91 -32.33 3.06
N PHE A 325 -13.58 -33.47 2.43
CA PHE A 325 -14.02 -33.78 1.05
C PHE A 325 -15.15 -34.84 0.99
N SER A 326 -15.67 -35.27 2.14
CA SER A 326 -16.81 -36.18 2.25
C SER A 326 -17.86 -35.57 3.16
N GLN A 327 -18.48 -34.46 2.74
CA GLN A 327 -19.71 -33.99 3.38
C GLN A 327 -20.91 -34.79 2.86
N THR A 328 -21.13 -35.97 3.45
CA THR A 328 -22.46 -36.59 3.47
C THR A 328 -23.14 -36.14 4.75
N ASN A 329 -24.32 -35.52 4.63
CA ASN A 329 -25.17 -35.08 5.74
C ASN A 329 -25.24 -36.12 6.86
N LEU A 330 -24.66 -35.81 8.02
CA LEU A 330 -24.90 -36.53 9.26
C LEU A 330 -25.10 -35.50 10.36
N ASN A 331 -26.37 -35.32 10.74
CA ASN A 331 -26.75 -34.82 12.04
C ASN A 331 -26.20 -35.80 13.08
N ASP A 332 -25.15 -35.43 13.80
CA ASP A 332 -25.03 -35.89 15.18
C ASP A 332 -24.13 -34.98 16.01
N SER A 333 -24.66 -34.57 17.15
CA SER A 333 -24.04 -33.70 18.13
C SER A 333 -22.99 -34.47 18.92
N THR A 334 -21.71 -34.19 18.73
CA THR A 334 -20.67 -34.34 19.77
C THR A 334 -19.44 -33.50 19.45
N THR A 335 -19.14 -32.53 20.31
CA THR A 335 -17.90 -31.76 20.34
C THR A 335 -16.72 -32.62 20.82
N PRO A 336 -15.53 -32.49 20.21
CA PRO A 336 -14.32 -32.53 21.02
C PRO A 336 -13.36 -31.37 20.71
N SER A 337 -13.01 -30.67 21.77
CA SER A 337 -11.93 -29.69 21.89
C SER A 337 -10.58 -30.41 21.72
N LEU A 338 -9.69 -29.92 20.85
CA LEU A 338 -8.34 -30.45 20.69
C LEU A 338 -7.30 -29.42 21.16
N VAL A 339 -6.69 -29.78 22.29
CA VAL A 339 -5.56 -29.14 22.94
C VAL A 339 -4.29 -29.49 22.15
N SER A 340 -3.41 -28.52 21.96
CA SER A 340 -2.10 -28.70 21.31
C SER A 340 -1.13 -29.47 22.20
N SER A 341 -0.70 -30.66 21.78
CA SER A 341 0.48 -31.33 22.34
C SER A 341 1.65 -31.26 21.37
N GLN A 342 2.76 -30.72 21.88
CA GLN A 342 4.09 -30.81 21.29
C GLN A 342 4.61 -32.23 21.52
N SER A 343 5.17 -32.85 20.47
CA SER A 343 6.12 -33.96 20.65
C SER A 343 7.07 -34.00 19.47
N ASP A 344 8.34 -33.76 19.79
CA ASP A 344 9.51 -33.99 18.95
C ASP A 344 9.55 -35.42 18.41
N SER A 345 9.96 -35.56 17.15
CA SER A 345 10.50 -36.82 16.65
C SER A 345 11.57 -36.52 15.58
N SER A 346 12.80 -36.73 16.01
CA SER A 346 14.04 -36.75 15.23
C SER A 346 14.08 -37.95 14.28
N VAL A 347 14.27 -37.75 12.97
CA VAL A 347 14.78 -38.82 12.07
C VAL A 347 15.68 -38.25 10.96
N SER A 348 16.96 -38.62 11.10
CA SER A 348 18.04 -38.88 10.13
C SER A 348 18.30 -37.94 8.94
N LEU A 349 19.42 -37.23 9.09
CA LEU A 349 20.29 -36.72 8.05
C LEU A 349 20.96 -37.88 7.28
N LEU A 350 20.97 -37.81 5.94
CA LEU A 350 22.04 -38.41 5.14
C LEU A 350 22.51 -37.41 4.08
N ASP A 351 23.81 -37.17 4.16
CA ASP A 351 24.65 -36.25 3.43
C ASP A 351 25.06 -36.81 2.07
N SER A 352 25.31 -35.93 1.10
CA SER A 352 26.18 -36.16 -0.07
C SER A 352 26.53 -34.82 -0.72
N SER A 353 27.70 -34.31 -0.33
CA SER A 353 28.61 -33.41 -1.04
C SER A 353 28.84 -33.83 -2.51
N SER A 354 29.24 -33.02 -3.50
CA SER A 354 29.87 -31.69 -3.62
C SER A 354 29.78 -31.23 -5.09
N ASN A 355 29.62 -29.93 -5.35
CA ASN A 355 30.53 -29.13 -6.20
C ASN A 355 30.04 -27.69 -6.44
N THR A 356 31.03 -26.80 -6.46
CA THR A 356 31.00 -25.34 -6.50
C THR A 356 30.74 -24.77 -7.91
N SER A 357 29.72 -23.90 -8.05
CA SER A 357 29.79 -22.58 -8.71
C SER A 357 28.39 -22.01 -9.01
N ASN A 358 28.28 -20.68 -8.86
CA ASN A 358 27.15 -19.77 -9.14
C ASN A 358 26.03 -19.62 -8.09
N SER A 359 26.14 -18.51 -7.36
CA SER A 359 25.10 -17.91 -6.53
C SER A 359 23.97 -17.32 -7.40
N SER A 360 23.01 -18.15 -7.78
CA SER A 360 21.63 -17.74 -7.99
C SER A 360 20.82 -18.25 -6.80
N SER A 361 20.10 -17.35 -6.14
CA SER A 361 19.16 -17.72 -5.07
C SER A 361 18.35 -18.95 -5.47
N LEU A 362 18.48 -20.03 -4.68
CA LEU A 362 17.75 -21.27 -4.85
C LEU A 362 16.25 -21.00 -4.56
N THR A 363 15.55 -20.37 -5.51
CA THR A 363 14.09 -20.41 -5.55
C THR A 363 13.74 -21.84 -5.91
N SER A 364 13.32 -22.61 -4.92
CA SER A 364 12.69 -23.91 -5.11
C SER A 364 11.41 -23.69 -5.92
N SER A 365 11.55 -23.63 -7.25
CA SER A 365 10.44 -23.51 -8.18
C SER A 365 9.60 -24.76 -8.04
N TYR A 366 8.43 -24.65 -7.43
CA TYR A 366 7.49 -25.77 -7.41
C TYR A 366 7.08 -26.07 -8.84
N PRO A 367 7.20 -27.33 -9.31
CA PRO A 367 6.63 -27.67 -10.60
C PRO A 367 5.13 -27.43 -10.54
N ASP A 368 4.56 -26.92 -11.63
CA ASP A 368 3.15 -26.54 -11.72
C ASP A 368 2.22 -27.73 -11.41
N ASP A 369 2.69 -28.96 -11.66
CA ASP A 369 1.99 -30.21 -11.41
C ASP A 369 2.14 -30.75 -9.97
N ALA A 370 2.90 -30.08 -9.10
CA ALA A 370 3.05 -30.48 -7.70
C ALA A 370 1.67 -30.52 -7.01
N PRO A 371 1.39 -31.53 -6.17
CA PRO A 371 0.08 -31.64 -5.51
C PRO A 371 -0.24 -30.42 -4.65
N GLU A 372 0.78 -29.81 -4.04
CA GLU A 372 0.64 -28.58 -3.27
C GLU A 372 0.26 -27.38 -4.15
N GLN A 373 0.78 -27.31 -5.38
CA GLN A 373 0.39 -26.27 -6.35
C GLN A 373 -1.02 -26.48 -6.90
N GLN A 374 -1.42 -27.72 -7.15
CA GLN A 374 -2.79 -28.02 -7.58
C GLN A 374 -3.81 -27.69 -6.49
N MET A 375 -3.49 -27.98 -5.23
CA MET A 375 -4.30 -27.54 -4.08
C MET A 375 -4.31 -26.01 -3.96
N ARG A 376 -3.17 -25.33 -4.14
CA ARG A 376 -3.12 -23.86 -4.10
C ARG A 376 -3.98 -23.24 -5.20
N ARG A 377 -3.92 -23.79 -6.41
CA ARG A 377 -4.72 -23.40 -7.57
C ARG A 377 -6.22 -23.57 -7.32
N LEU A 378 -6.62 -24.70 -6.74
CA LEU A 378 -8.01 -24.95 -6.34
C LEU A 378 -8.48 -23.90 -5.32
N ALA A 379 -7.68 -23.64 -4.28
CA ALA A 379 -8.02 -22.66 -3.25
C ALA A 379 -8.15 -21.24 -3.81
N ASP A 380 -7.22 -20.82 -4.67
CA ASP A 380 -7.26 -19.50 -5.32
C ASP A 380 -8.49 -19.36 -6.23
N LEU A 381 -8.87 -20.42 -6.97
CA LEU A 381 -10.08 -20.40 -7.79
C LEU A 381 -11.36 -20.35 -6.94
N LEU A 382 -11.41 -21.10 -5.84
CA LEU A 382 -12.53 -21.03 -4.89
C LEU A 382 -12.65 -19.64 -4.27
N PHE A 383 -11.53 -19.01 -3.91
CA PHE A 383 -11.48 -17.65 -3.38
C PHE A 383 -12.06 -16.63 -4.37
N LEU A 384 -11.63 -16.68 -5.63
CA LEU A 384 -12.10 -15.77 -6.69
C LEU A 384 -13.61 -15.84 -6.94
N PHE A 385 -14.23 -16.99 -6.63
CA PHE A 385 -15.67 -17.21 -6.77
C PHE A 385 -16.38 -17.28 -5.42
N GLN A 386 -15.85 -16.58 -4.41
CA GLN A 386 -16.48 -16.33 -3.10
C GLN A 386 -16.77 -17.58 -2.25
N GLN A 387 -16.15 -18.73 -2.56
CA GLN A 387 -16.21 -19.94 -1.74
C GLN A 387 -15.13 -19.92 -0.65
N TYR A 388 -15.18 -18.87 0.19
CA TYR A 388 -14.11 -18.52 1.12
C TYR A 388 -13.88 -19.57 2.22
N GLU A 389 -14.91 -20.30 2.66
CA GLU A 389 -14.72 -21.34 3.68
C GLU A 389 -13.90 -22.52 3.16
N SER A 390 -14.22 -23.01 1.96
CA SER A 390 -13.47 -24.08 1.32
C SER A 390 -12.04 -23.63 0.96
N ALA A 391 -11.88 -22.39 0.49
CA ALA A 391 -10.56 -21.81 0.23
C ALA A 391 -9.69 -21.76 1.51
N HIS A 392 -10.24 -21.24 2.62
CA HIS A 392 -9.56 -21.18 3.91
C HIS A 392 -9.05 -22.55 4.37
N GLN A 393 -9.90 -23.58 4.30
CA GLN A 393 -9.53 -24.93 4.74
C GLN A 393 -8.34 -25.49 3.96
N ILE A 394 -8.27 -25.24 2.65
CA ILE A 394 -7.14 -25.67 1.82
C ILE A 394 -5.88 -24.86 2.13
N TYR A 395 -5.99 -23.54 2.32
CA TYR A 395 -4.84 -22.71 2.68
C TYR A 395 -4.24 -23.10 4.04
N ASP A 396 -5.08 -23.34 5.06
CA ASP A 396 -4.61 -23.73 6.39
C ASP A 396 -3.90 -25.09 6.38
N LEU A 397 -4.35 -26.00 5.51
CA LEU A 397 -3.69 -27.27 5.26
C LEU A 397 -2.28 -27.09 4.66
N LEU A 398 -2.19 -26.35 3.55
CA LEU A 398 -0.94 -26.12 2.81
C LEU A 398 0.12 -25.37 3.62
N LYS A 399 -0.30 -24.52 4.55
CA LYS A 399 0.58 -23.72 5.41
C LYS A 399 1.65 -24.56 6.12
N LYS A 400 1.28 -25.70 6.70
CA LYS A 400 2.22 -26.56 7.45
C LYS A 400 3.30 -27.15 6.53
N ASP A 401 2.89 -27.62 5.36
CA ASP A 401 3.78 -28.26 4.39
C ASP A 401 4.79 -27.26 3.81
N PHE A 402 4.33 -26.07 3.43
CA PHE A 402 5.24 -25.04 2.91
C PHE A 402 6.22 -24.55 3.97
N LYS A 403 5.80 -24.46 5.24
CA LYS A 403 6.70 -24.11 6.35
C LYS A 403 7.77 -25.17 6.55
N GLN A 404 7.39 -26.45 6.59
CA GLN A 404 8.33 -27.56 6.78
C GLN A 404 9.37 -27.63 5.67
N ARG A 405 8.97 -27.33 4.42
CA ARG A 405 9.86 -27.32 3.26
C ARG A 405 10.61 -25.99 3.05
N SER A 406 10.51 -25.05 3.98
CA SER A 406 11.13 -23.71 3.85
C SER A 406 10.73 -22.96 2.57
N ALA A 407 9.53 -23.23 2.05
CA ALA A 407 8.97 -22.57 0.87
C ALA A 407 8.30 -21.25 1.28
N TRP A 408 9.12 -20.30 1.77
CA TRP A 408 8.64 -19.10 2.49
C TRP A 408 7.66 -18.24 1.71
N LEU A 409 7.84 -18.10 0.40
CA LEU A 409 6.94 -17.32 -0.45
C LEU A 409 5.54 -17.95 -0.51
N HIS A 410 5.47 -19.26 -0.73
CA HIS A 410 4.20 -20.01 -0.71
C HIS A 410 3.58 -20.04 0.69
N TYR A 411 4.39 -20.19 1.74
CA TYR A 411 3.93 -20.13 3.13
C TYR A 411 3.31 -18.78 3.49
N ALA A 412 3.96 -17.67 3.13
CA ALA A 412 3.41 -16.34 3.38
C ALA A 412 2.09 -16.14 2.62
N GLY A 413 2.03 -16.55 1.36
CA GLY A 413 0.82 -16.43 0.54
C GLY A 413 -0.35 -17.32 0.98
N THR A 414 -0.10 -18.48 1.58
CA THR A 414 -1.19 -19.28 2.18
C THR A 414 -1.71 -18.66 3.46
N GLN A 415 -0.85 -18.08 4.29
CA GLN A 415 -1.28 -17.37 5.49
C GLN A 415 -2.09 -16.11 5.18
N GLU A 416 -1.60 -15.27 4.25
CA GLU A 416 -2.30 -14.07 3.80
C GLU A 416 -3.72 -14.41 3.33
N MET A 417 -3.83 -15.40 2.42
CA MET A 417 -5.13 -15.76 1.84
C MET A 417 -6.03 -16.55 2.79
N SER A 418 -5.47 -17.35 3.70
CA SER A 418 -6.21 -17.99 4.78
C SER A 418 -6.91 -16.94 5.65
N ALA A 419 -6.16 -15.93 6.10
CA ALA A 419 -6.70 -14.84 6.91
C ALA A 419 -7.75 -14.02 6.15
N MET A 420 -7.51 -13.76 4.86
CA MET A 420 -8.46 -13.01 4.04
C MET A 420 -9.74 -13.77 3.73
N SER A 421 -9.64 -15.07 3.54
CA SER A 421 -10.81 -15.94 3.40
C SER A 421 -11.70 -15.87 4.66
N THR A 422 -11.10 -15.91 5.86
CA THR A 422 -11.87 -15.76 7.12
C THR A 422 -12.48 -14.37 7.26
N TYR A 423 -11.79 -13.31 6.82
CA TYR A 423 -12.33 -11.95 6.86
C TYR A 423 -13.57 -11.79 5.98
N LEU A 424 -13.52 -12.28 4.73
CA LEU A 424 -14.60 -12.10 3.75
C LEU A 424 -15.84 -12.96 4.03
N GLN A 425 -15.73 -14.01 4.84
CA GLN A 425 -16.91 -14.72 5.35
C GLN A 425 -17.80 -13.83 6.26
N GLY A 426 -17.27 -12.73 6.80
CA GLY A 426 -18.01 -11.77 7.61
C GLY A 426 -18.70 -12.44 8.81
N ALA A 427 -19.97 -12.09 9.05
CA ALA A 427 -20.77 -12.62 10.16
C ALA A 427 -21.08 -14.12 10.05
N VAL A 428 -20.89 -14.74 8.88
CA VAL A 428 -21.11 -16.18 8.68
C VAL A 428 -19.97 -17.00 9.27
N SER A 429 -18.78 -16.40 9.41
CA SER A 429 -17.63 -17.06 10.01
C SER A 429 -17.86 -17.35 11.48
N GLN A 430 -17.69 -18.61 11.88
CA GLN A 430 -17.56 -19.01 13.28
C GLN A 430 -16.16 -18.70 13.85
N ARG A 431 -15.19 -18.34 12.98
CA ARG A 431 -13.80 -18.09 13.34
C ARG A 431 -13.53 -16.60 13.49
N GLN A 432 -12.80 -16.23 14.55
CA GLN A 432 -12.23 -14.90 14.67
C GLN A 432 -11.15 -14.68 13.60
N TYR A 433 -11.05 -13.44 13.09
CA TYR A 433 -10.02 -13.07 12.13
C TYR A 433 -8.61 -13.38 12.69
N PRO A 434 -7.81 -14.23 12.03
CA PRO A 434 -6.55 -14.72 12.57
C PRO A 434 -5.41 -13.73 12.31
N GLN A 435 -5.34 -12.65 13.11
CA GLN A 435 -4.34 -11.58 12.97
C GLN A 435 -2.90 -12.11 12.91
N HIS A 436 -2.56 -13.06 13.78
CA HIS A 436 -1.24 -13.69 13.82
C HIS A 436 -0.79 -14.28 12.48
N GLN A 437 -1.70 -14.84 11.67
CA GLN A 437 -1.35 -15.40 10.37
C GLN A 437 -0.93 -14.31 9.40
N MET A 438 -1.65 -13.18 9.43
CA MET A 438 -1.34 -12.04 8.58
C MET A 438 -0.05 -11.35 9.02
N ASP A 439 0.16 -11.17 10.33
CA ASP A 439 1.42 -10.66 10.88
C ASP A 439 2.62 -11.54 10.49
N ASP A 440 2.49 -12.86 10.63
CA ASP A 440 3.52 -13.82 10.23
C ASP A 440 3.76 -13.79 8.71
N ALA A 441 2.72 -13.62 7.89
CA ALA A 441 2.85 -13.45 6.45
C ALA A 441 3.67 -12.19 6.12
N ILE A 442 3.30 -11.04 6.70
CA ILE A 442 4.00 -9.76 6.52
C ILE A 442 5.48 -9.88 6.91
N ILE A 443 5.76 -10.44 8.10
CA ILE A 443 7.14 -10.62 8.58
C ILE A 443 7.91 -11.56 7.66
N THR A 444 7.28 -12.64 7.17
CA THR A 444 7.92 -13.59 6.24
C THR A 444 8.23 -12.93 4.90
N TYR A 445 7.32 -12.10 4.36
CA TYR A 445 7.57 -11.36 3.12
C TYR A 445 8.75 -10.40 3.26
N VAL A 446 8.83 -9.66 4.37
CA VAL A 446 9.93 -8.71 4.64
C VAL A 446 11.26 -9.45 4.87
N THR A 447 11.28 -10.43 5.77
CA THR A 447 12.55 -10.98 6.31
C THR A 447 13.07 -12.18 5.54
N LYS A 448 12.19 -13.08 5.08
CA LYS A 448 12.56 -14.34 4.41
C LYS A 448 12.49 -14.22 2.90
N CYS A 449 11.41 -13.66 2.37
CA CYS A 449 11.21 -13.52 0.92
C CYS A 449 11.90 -12.30 0.34
N LYS A 450 12.18 -11.28 1.18
CA LYS A 450 12.72 -9.97 0.76
C LYS A 450 11.87 -9.31 -0.34
N ASN A 451 10.56 -9.53 -0.29
CA ASN A 451 9.59 -8.99 -1.26
C ASN A 451 8.70 -7.96 -0.57
N LEU A 452 9.12 -6.70 -0.66
CA LEU A 452 8.45 -5.59 0.01
C LEU A 452 7.10 -5.26 -0.62
N ASP A 453 6.91 -5.52 -1.91
CA ASP A 453 5.64 -5.26 -2.58
C ASP A 453 4.53 -6.19 -2.07
N LEU A 454 4.83 -7.48 -1.89
CA LEU A 454 3.89 -8.42 -1.25
C LEU A 454 3.66 -8.10 0.22
N ALA A 455 4.70 -7.70 0.95
CA ALA A 455 4.53 -7.25 2.34
C ALA A 455 3.59 -6.03 2.43
N LEU A 456 3.72 -5.09 1.50
CA LEU A 456 2.89 -3.90 1.42
C LEU A 456 1.45 -4.24 1.03
N ARG A 457 1.24 -5.12 0.04
CA ARG A 457 -0.10 -5.64 -0.29
C ARG A 457 -0.75 -6.26 0.96
N ALA A 458 -0.03 -7.13 1.65
CA ALA A 458 -0.52 -7.80 2.85
C ALA A 458 -0.89 -6.80 3.96
N VAL A 459 -0.09 -5.74 4.19
CA VAL A 459 -0.46 -4.67 5.12
C VAL A 459 -1.71 -3.91 4.65
N LEU A 460 -1.81 -3.51 3.38
CA LEU A 460 -2.98 -2.79 2.88
C LEU A 460 -4.27 -3.61 3.06
N LEU A 461 -4.21 -4.91 2.80
CA LEU A 461 -5.31 -5.85 3.02
C LEU A 461 -5.62 -6.07 4.51
N HIS A 462 -4.57 -6.30 5.32
CA HIS A 462 -4.70 -6.50 6.76
C HIS A 462 -5.36 -5.31 7.46
N THR A 463 -4.97 -4.10 7.06
CA THR A 463 -5.49 -2.88 7.66
C THR A 463 -6.97 -2.67 7.38
N GLU A 464 -7.53 -3.14 6.26
CA GLU A 464 -8.99 -3.15 6.06
C GLU A 464 -9.70 -4.10 7.02
N ALA A 465 -9.12 -5.28 7.27
CA ALA A 465 -9.66 -6.22 8.25
C ALA A 465 -9.60 -5.63 9.68
N LEU A 466 -8.49 -4.99 10.06
CA LEU A 466 -8.37 -4.31 11.36
C LEU A 466 -9.32 -3.12 11.49
N LYS A 467 -9.49 -2.35 10.42
CA LYS A 467 -10.42 -1.20 10.35
C LYS A 467 -11.84 -1.60 10.67
N SER A 468 -12.32 -2.70 10.07
CA SER A 468 -13.67 -3.23 10.29
C SER A 468 -13.94 -3.65 11.74
N ARG A 469 -12.88 -3.82 12.53
CA ARG A 469 -12.91 -4.24 13.94
C ARG A 469 -12.50 -3.12 14.89
N GLU A 470 -12.32 -1.90 14.37
CA GLU A 470 -11.89 -0.71 15.12
C GLU A 470 -10.51 -0.84 15.81
N LEU A 471 -9.64 -1.73 15.32
CA LEU A 471 -8.30 -1.98 15.84
C LEU A 471 -7.28 -1.00 15.24
N PHE A 472 -7.45 0.28 15.55
CA PHE A 472 -6.65 1.36 14.96
C PHE A 472 -5.22 1.43 15.51
N ALA A 473 -4.97 0.95 16.73
CA ALA A 473 -3.63 0.96 17.32
C ALA A 473 -2.72 -0.06 16.60
N GLU A 474 -3.23 -1.26 16.39
CA GLU A 474 -2.60 -2.35 15.66
C GLU A 474 -2.35 -1.94 14.20
N MET A 475 -3.35 -1.31 13.56
CA MET A 475 -3.20 -0.76 12.21
C MET A 475 -2.04 0.24 12.11
N ALA A 476 -1.91 1.15 13.08
CA ALA A 476 -0.82 2.12 13.10
C ALA A 476 0.55 1.43 13.20
N VAL A 477 0.66 0.35 13.97
CA VAL A 477 1.91 -0.45 14.08
C VAL A 477 2.29 -1.08 12.74
N CYS A 478 1.33 -1.64 11.99
CA CYS A 478 1.59 -2.22 10.67
C CYS A 478 2.13 -1.17 9.69
N PHE A 479 1.52 0.01 9.66
CA PHE A 479 1.97 1.11 8.80
C PHE A 479 3.36 1.62 9.17
N ILE A 480 3.63 1.85 10.46
CA ILE A 480 4.94 2.33 10.93
C ILE A 480 6.04 1.33 10.57
N ARG A 481 5.80 0.03 10.79
CA ARG A 481 6.78 -1.04 10.50
C ARG A 481 7.24 -1.02 9.05
N LEU A 482 6.34 -0.79 8.10
CA LEU A 482 6.69 -0.72 6.68
C LEU A 482 7.20 0.67 6.25
N ALA A 483 6.81 1.74 6.93
CA ALA A 483 7.20 3.08 6.55
C ALA A 483 8.72 3.31 6.53
N ASP A 484 9.45 2.62 7.41
CA ASP A 484 10.90 2.75 7.51
C ASP A 484 11.66 1.99 6.42
N ILE A 485 11.06 0.93 5.87
CA ILE A 485 11.71 0.01 4.93
C ILE A 485 11.43 0.39 3.47
N HIS A 486 10.27 1.01 3.21
CA HIS A 486 9.89 1.44 1.85
C HIS A 486 10.50 2.79 1.44
N GLY A 487 10.39 3.10 0.14
CA GLY A 487 10.81 4.39 -0.41
C GLY A 487 10.07 5.58 0.22
N TYR A 488 10.66 6.78 0.11
CA TYR A 488 10.22 7.97 0.85
C TYR A 488 8.74 8.32 0.65
N LEU A 489 8.21 8.24 -0.58
CA LEU A 489 6.79 8.52 -0.85
C LEU A 489 5.87 7.55 -0.09
N THR A 490 6.07 6.25 -0.30
CA THR A 490 5.30 5.20 0.37
C THR A 490 5.42 5.34 1.89
N GLY A 491 6.63 5.54 2.42
CA GLY A 491 6.84 5.73 3.86
C GLY A 491 6.09 6.93 4.42
N GLY A 492 6.10 8.07 3.71
CA GLY A 492 5.31 9.25 4.09
C GLY A 492 3.81 8.99 4.11
N LEU A 493 3.29 8.32 3.08
CA LEU A 493 1.88 7.93 2.98
C LEU A 493 1.45 7.00 4.12
N LEU A 494 2.25 5.99 4.44
CA LEU A 494 1.96 5.06 5.54
C LEU A 494 2.02 5.77 6.91
N LEU A 495 3.00 6.65 7.13
CA LEU A 495 3.09 7.44 8.37
C LEU A 495 1.89 8.39 8.54
N GLU A 496 1.43 9.01 7.45
CA GLU A 496 0.23 9.82 7.47
C GLU A 496 -1.01 8.97 7.85
N GLN A 497 -1.18 7.79 7.27
CA GLN A 497 -2.27 6.89 7.67
C GLN A 497 -2.17 6.44 9.12
N ALA A 498 -0.96 6.14 9.60
CA ALA A 498 -0.69 5.82 11.00
C ALA A 498 -0.98 7.02 11.93
N ALA A 499 -0.76 8.25 11.48
CA ALA A 499 -1.14 9.45 12.21
C ALA A 499 -2.66 9.48 12.36
N PHE A 500 -3.43 9.34 11.27
CA PHE A 500 -4.89 9.34 11.32
C PHE A 500 -5.49 8.25 12.21
N CYS A 501 -4.82 7.10 12.36
CA CYS A 501 -5.24 6.06 13.31
C CYS A 501 -5.23 6.54 14.77
N SER A 502 -4.30 7.42 15.15
CA SER A 502 -4.22 8.02 16.50
C SER A 502 -5.46 8.82 16.88
N LEU A 503 -6.24 9.29 15.91
CA LEU A 503 -7.41 10.12 16.13
C LEU A 503 -8.70 9.31 16.35
N ARG A 504 -8.71 8.02 15.98
CA ARG A 504 -9.91 7.18 15.99
C ARG A 504 -10.18 6.46 17.32
N GLY A 505 -9.23 6.46 18.25
CA GLY A 505 -9.43 5.87 19.57
C GLY A 505 -10.40 6.68 20.43
N LYS A 506 -10.93 6.06 21.50
CA LYS A 506 -11.81 6.72 22.50
C LYS A 506 -11.23 8.05 23.04
N ARG A 507 -9.90 8.14 23.10
CA ARG A 507 -9.17 9.36 23.41
C ARG A 507 -8.25 9.69 22.22
N PRO A 508 -8.58 10.69 21.39
CA PRO A 508 -7.74 11.10 20.28
C PRO A 508 -6.35 11.54 20.76
N GLN A 509 -5.30 10.91 20.23
CA GLN A 509 -3.91 11.19 20.61
C GLN A 509 -3.32 12.24 19.65
N LEU A 510 -3.73 13.49 19.83
CA LEU A 510 -3.37 14.61 18.93
C LEU A 510 -1.86 14.83 18.81
N ARG A 511 -1.11 14.67 19.90
CA ARG A 511 0.37 14.77 19.86
C ARG A 511 0.98 13.63 19.05
N HIS A 512 0.55 12.38 19.23
CA HIS A 512 1.04 11.28 18.41
C HIS A 512 0.69 11.47 16.92
N PHE A 513 -0.48 12.03 16.62
CA PHE A 513 -0.84 12.43 15.27
C PHE A 513 0.14 13.48 14.71
N ALA A 514 0.38 14.57 15.43
CA ALA A 514 1.27 15.65 14.98
C ALA A 514 2.72 15.19 14.76
N MET A 515 3.28 14.41 15.70
CA MET A 515 4.64 13.88 15.56
C MET A 515 4.75 12.95 14.35
N ARG A 516 3.78 12.06 14.12
CA ARG A 516 3.78 11.18 12.93
C ARG A 516 3.62 11.97 11.63
N LEU A 517 2.82 13.03 11.61
CA LEU A 517 2.73 13.93 10.47
C LEU A 517 4.03 14.67 10.21
N ALA A 518 4.74 15.16 11.24
CA ALA A 518 6.04 15.77 11.06
C ALA A 518 7.04 14.80 10.40
N LEU A 519 7.02 13.52 10.82
CA LEU A 519 7.83 12.47 10.18
C LEU A 519 7.40 12.19 8.74
N ALA A 520 6.09 12.14 8.47
CA ALA A 520 5.56 12.02 7.11
C ALA A 520 6.02 13.21 6.24
N GLY A 521 6.00 14.43 6.78
CA GLY A 521 6.45 15.65 6.12
C GLY A 521 7.90 15.58 5.68
N VAL A 522 8.80 15.08 6.53
CA VAL A 522 10.21 14.85 6.17
C VAL A 522 10.34 13.84 5.02
N ARG A 523 9.56 12.75 5.07
CA ARG A 523 9.57 11.72 4.01
C ARG A 523 9.01 12.29 2.69
N PHE A 524 7.95 13.09 2.74
CA PHE A 524 7.40 13.77 1.55
C PHE A 524 8.39 14.78 0.96
N ALA A 525 9.12 15.53 1.77
CA ALA A 525 10.16 16.44 1.29
C ALA A 525 11.26 15.67 0.51
N ARG A 526 11.71 14.52 1.05
CA ARG A 526 12.68 13.65 0.38
C ARG A 526 12.12 13.00 -0.89
N ALA A 527 10.81 12.75 -0.94
CA ALA A 527 10.09 12.28 -2.11
C ALA A 527 9.76 13.39 -3.13
N LYS A 528 10.29 14.61 -2.95
CA LYS A 528 10.02 15.78 -3.80
C LYS A 528 8.53 16.12 -3.90
N GLN A 529 7.79 15.97 -2.80
CA GLN A 529 6.37 16.31 -2.67
C GLN A 529 6.18 17.54 -1.76
N PRO A 530 6.48 18.76 -2.25
CA PRO A 530 6.48 19.95 -1.40
C PRO A 530 5.08 20.29 -0.86
N HIS A 531 4.02 20.07 -1.64
CA HIS A 531 2.64 20.29 -1.19
C HIS A 531 2.23 19.38 -0.02
N LEU A 532 2.49 18.07 -0.13
CA LEU A 532 2.19 17.12 0.94
C LEU A 532 3.03 17.41 2.18
N SER A 533 4.32 17.71 1.98
CA SER A 533 5.25 18.01 3.05
C SER A 533 4.84 19.27 3.82
N ALA A 534 4.58 20.39 3.13
CA ALA A 534 4.13 21.64 3.75
C ALA A 534 2.81 21.46 4.51
N ARG A 535 1.85 20.71 3.94
CA ARG A 535 0.59 20.37 4.61
C ARG A 535 0.83 19.60 5.91
N SER A 536 1.65 18.55 5.88
CA SER A 536 1.94 17.74 7.06
C SER A 536 2.58 18.56 8.18
N PHE A 537 3.54 19.44 7.85
CA PHE A 537 4.16 20.32 8.84
C PHE A 537 3.21 21.38 9.39
N SER A 538 2.38 21.99 8.54
CA SER A 538 1.38 22.99 8.97
C SER A 538 0.38 22.41 9.98
N LEU A 539 -0.14 21.20 9.70
CA LEU A 539 -1.02 20.49 10.62
C LEU A 539 -0.32 20.10 11.93
N ALA A 540 0.96 19.74 11.87
CA ALA A 540 1.73 19.45 13.07
C ALA A 540 1.95 20.71 13.93
N LEU A 541 2.20 21.88 13.32
CA LEU A 541 2.34 23.16 14.02
C LEU A 541 1.04 23.57 14.72
N GLU A 542 -0.12 23.44 14.07
CA GLU A 542 -1.41 23.81 14.66
C GLU A 542 -1.65 23.09 16.00
N ILE A 543 -1.18 21.84 16.11
CA ILE A 543 -1.36 20.99 17.29
C ILE A 543 -0.25 21.19 18.34
N LEU A 544 1.00 21.36 17.90
CA LEU A 544 2.15 21.43 18.81
C LEU A 544 2.45 22.83 19.33
N SER A 545 1.94 23.86 18.65
CA SER A 545 2.15 25.25 19.06
C SER A 545 1.53 25.50 20.44
N PRO A 546 2.27 26.15 21.36
CA PRO A 546 1.85 26.29 22.75
C PRO A 546 0.54 27.05 22.90
N SER A 547 -0.24 26.65 23.93
CA SER A 547 -1.44 27.28 24.51
C SER A 547 -1.35 28.79 24.69
N LYS A 548 -0.29 29.10 25.41
CA LYS A 548 0.00 30.37 26.04
C LYS A 548 1.49 30.59 25.96
N SER A 549 1.92 31.84 25.92
CA SER A 549 3.33 32.23 25.76
C SER A 549 4.27 31.68 26.83
N PHE A 550 3.76 31.25 27.98
CA PHE A 550 4.55 30.73 29.10
C PHE A 550 4.61 29.19 29.19
N GLU A 551 3.90 28.45 28.32
CA GLU A 551 4.02 26.99 28.30
C GLU A 551 5.38 26.60 27.69
N ILE A 552 6.18 25.84 28.45
CA ILE A 552 7.42 25.21 27.96
C ILE A 552 7.00 24.19 26.88
N GLY A 553 7.03 24.65 25.64
CA GLY A 553 6.61 23.87 24.48
C GLY A 553 7.67 22.88 24.02
N TRP A 554 7.35 22.17 22.93
CA TRP A 554 8.29 21.32 22.21
C TRP A 554 9.22 22.16 21.34
N THR A 555 9.96 23.10 21.93
CA THR A 555 10.71 24.16 21.21
C THR A 555 11.58 23.61 20.10
N LEU A 556 12.41 22.60 20.38
CA LEU A 556 13.26 21.96 19.37
C LEU A 556 12.48 21.28 18.24
N ALA A 557 11.32 20.68 18.56
CA ALA A 557 10.47 20.06 17.54
C ALA A 557 9.77 21.11 16.69
N LEU A 558 9.30 22.21 17.30
CA LEU A 558 8.72 23.34 16.61
C LEU A 558 9.73 24.02 15.69
N ASP A 559 10.98 24.19 16.15
CA ASP A 559 12.06 24.71 15.32
C ASP A 559 12.29 23.82 14.08
N HIS A 560 12.40 22.51 14.29
CA HIS A 560 12.57 21.55 13.20
C HIS A 560 11.40 21.60 12.20
N ILE A 561 10.16 21.70 12.69
CA ILE A 561 8.97 21.77 11.83
C ILE A 561 8.93 23.08 11.05
N ASN A 562 9.14 24.23 11.72
CA ASN A 562 9.14 25.56 11.08
C ASN A 562 10.24 25.69 10.04
N GLU A 563 11.45 25.19 10.33
CA GLU A 563 12.57 25.18 9.38
C GLU A 563 12.23 24.37 8.12
N ASN A 564 11.68 23.15 8.28
CA ASN A 564 11.33 22.34 7.12
C ASN A 564 10.12 22.90 6.37
N LEU A 565 9.13 23.46 7.06
CA LEU A 565 7.97 24.11 6.45
C LEU A 565 8.41 25.29 5.58
N ALA A 566 9.29 26.16 6.09
CA ALA A 566 9.84 27.28 5.35
C ALA A 566 10.53 26.83 4.06
N ARG A 567 11.36 25.78 4.14
CA ARG A 567 12.00 25.19 2.95
C ARG A 567 10.99 24.71 1.91
N GLN A 568 9.91 24.07 2.34
CA GLN A 568 8.87 23.64 1.39
C GLN A 568 8.11 24.82 0.80
N GLN A 569 7.77 25.85 1.59
CA GLN A 569 7.09 27.06 1.12
C GLN A 569 7.91 27.81 0.06
N VAL A 570 9.24 27.87 0.22
CA VAL A 570 10.15 28.40 -0.82
C VAL A 570 10.03 27.60 -2.13
N LEU A 571 10.00 26.26 -2.05
CA LEU A 571 9.81 25.40 -3.24
C LEU A 571 8.42 25.57 -3.89
N LEU A 572 7.41 25.96 -3.09
CA LEU A 572 6.05 26.25 -3.56
C LEU A 572 5.89 27.68 -4.08
N ASN A 573 6.98 28.46 -4.19
CA ASN A 573 6.96 29.87 -4.58
C ASN A 573 6.08 30.75 -3.65
N GLN A 574 6.12 30.46 -2.35
CA GLN A 574 5.41 31.15 -1.27
C GLN A 574 6.41 31.79 -0.28
N PRO A 575 7.16 32.83 -0.69
CA PRO A 575 8.24 33.38 0.12
C PRO A 575 7.75 34.20 1.32
N LYS A 576 6.52 34.73 1.29
CA LYS A 576 5.93 35.49 2.40
C LYS A 576 5.61 34.57 3.57
N GLU A 577 4.98 33.44 3.29
CA GLU A 577 4.65 32.39 4.26
C GLU A 577 5.92 31.70 4.81
N ALA A 578 6.94 31.53 3.96
CA ALA A 578 8.25 31.07 4.40
C ALA A 578 8.91 32.02 5.40
N LEU A 579 8.79 33.33 5.17
CA LEU A 579 9.31 34.36 6.07
C LEU A 579 8.65 34.30 7.45
N GLU A 580 7.32 34.11 7.50
CA GLU A 580 6.57 33.94 8.75
C GLU A 580 7.03 32.69 9.51
N SER A 581 7.22 31.56 8.83
CA SER A 581 7.72 30.33 9.46
C SER A 581 9.13 30.50 10.02
N LEU A 582 10.03 31.16 9.28
CA LEU A 582 11.39 31.46 9.73
C LEU A 582 11.43 32.47 10.89
N TRP A 583 10.47 33.39 10.96
CA TRP A 583 10.36 34.35 12.07
C TRP A 583 10.22 33.64 13.41
N HIS A 584 9.45 32.54 13.46
CA HIS A 584 9.27 31.75 14.67
C HIS A 584 10.58 31.10 15.18
N LEU A 585 11.59 30.93 14.31
CA LEU A 585 12.89 30.38 14.67
C LEU A 585 13.80 31.38 15.37
N LEU A 586 13.54 32.69 15.21
CA LEU A 586 14.34 33.77 15.78
C LEU A 586 13.90 34.16 17.21
N SER A 587 13.38 33.19 17.97
CA SER A 587 12.87 33.42 19.32
C SER A 587 14.02 33.74 20.31
N PRO A 588 13.87 34.75 21.19
CA PRO A 588 14.86 35.06 22.23
C PRO A 588 15.14 33.90 23.19
N GLY A 589 14.18 32.97 23.33
CA GLY A 589 14.28 31.78 24.18
C GLY A 589 14.67 30.50 23.44
N SER A 590 15.30 30.61 22.25
CA SER A 590 15.69 29.44 21.46
C SER A 590 16.62 28.52 22.24
N SER A 591 16.33 27.22 22.22
CA SER A 591 17.15 26.17 22.84
C SER A 591 18.20 25.60 21.86
N GLN A 592 18.32 26.19 20.66
CA GLN A 592 19.25 25.73 19.63
C GLN A 592 20.67 26.22 19.90
N LEU A 593 21.64 25.49 19.34
CA LEU A 593 23.05 25.90 19.39
C LEU A 593 23.32 27.10 18.49
N GLU A 594 24.33 27.90 18.83
CA GLU A 594 24.75 29.09 18.09
C GLU A 594 24.91 28.86 16.57
N PRO A 595 25.53 27.77 16.08
CA PRO A 595 25.64 27.52 14.64
C PRO A 595 24.28 27.37 13.93
N VAL A 596 23.29 26.78 14.61
CA VAL A 596 21.94 26.58 14.08
C VAL A 596 21.17 27.90 14.07
N GLN A 597 21.26 28.68 15.16
CA GLN A 597 20.64 30.02 15.23
C GLN A 597 21.21 30.95 14.14
N THR A 598 22.52 30.92 13.94
CA THR A 598 23.20 31.67 12.87
C THR A 598 22.70 31.23 11.48
N ARG A 599 22.45 29.93 11.25
CA ARG A 599 21.86 29.44 9.99
C ARG A 599 20.44 29.99 9.80
N PHE A 600 19.59 29.93 10.82
CA PHE A 600 18.23 30.47 10.75
C PHE A 600 18.19 31.96 10.41
N LEU A 601 19.06 32.76 11.03
CA LEU A 601 19.16 34.18 10.74
C LEU A 601 19.58 34.45 9.28
N ARG A 602 20.56 33.69 8.76
CA ARG A 602 21.00 33.81 7.36
C ARG A 602 19.89 33.44 6.37
N GLU A 603 19.19 32.33 6.62
CA GLU A 603 18.05 31.90 5.79
C GLU A 603 16.94 32.97 5.82
N PHE A 604 16.57 33.48 7.00
CA PHE A 604 15.58 34.55 7.17
C PHE A 604 15.94 35.82 6.37
N LEU A 605 17.16 36.33 6.51
CA LEU A 605 17.60 37.53 5.79
C LEU A 605 17.60 37.34 4.27
N THR A 606 17.93 36.12 3.81
CA THR A 606 17.92 35.79 2.38
C THR A 606 16.51 35.86 1.80
N ILE A 607 15.54 35.23 2.47
CA ILE A 607 14.13 35.26 2.04
C ILE A 607 13.53 36.65 2.21
N LEU A 608 13.88 37.40 3.26
CA LEU A 608 13.45 38.78 3.46
C LEU A 608 13.87 39.68 2.29
N ASN A 609 15.12 39.55 1.84
CA ASN A 609 15.62 40.29 0.69
C ASN A 609 14.89 39.90 -0.61
N GLN A 610 14.58 38.62 -0.78
CA GLN A 610 13.79 38.13 -1.92
C GLN A 610 12.37 38.74 -1.93
N VAL A 611 11.67 38.74 -0.79
CA VAL A 611 10.33 39.35 -0.66
C VAL A 611 10.38 40.85 -0.92
N LYS A 612 11.34 41.57 -0.32
CA LYS A 612 11.52 43.02 -0.53
C LYS A 612 11.87 43.39 -1.97
N SER A 613 12.56 42.53 -2.69
CA SER A 613 12.85 42.74 -4.12
C SER A 613 11.60 42.56 -5.00
N SER A 614 10.59 41.86 -4.51
CA SER A 614 9.34 41.59 -5.23
C SER A 614 8.21 42.60 -4.93
N ASP A 615 8.11 43.10 -3.70
CA ASP A 615 7.15 44.14 -3.31
C ASP A 615 7.82 45.53 -3.45
N ASN A 616 7.49 46.28 -4.51
CA ASN A 616 7.95 47.66 -4.77
C ASN A 616 7.42 48.70 -3.74
N LEU A 617 7.15 48.31 -2.49
CA LEU A 617 6.57 49.15 -1.44
C LEU A 617 7.57 49.38 -0.28
N ASN A 618 7.47 50.55 0.34
CA ASN A 618 8.44 51.13 1.29
C ASN A 618 8.97 50.13 2.35
N PRO A 619 10.29 50.07 2.60
CA PRO A 619 10.91 49.01 3.37
C PRO A 619 10.90 49.34 4.86
N GLU A 620 9.82 49.04 5.56
CA GLU A 620 9.90 48.92 7.02
C GLU A 620 10.73 47.66 7.34
N TRP A 621 11.82 47.83 8.09
CA TRP A 621 12.65 46.70 8.51
C TRP A 621 11.99 46.02 9.72
N PRO A 622 11.86 44.68 9.72
CA PRO A 622 11.29 43.99 10.86
C PRO A 622 12.21 44.17 12.09
N GLU A 623 11.63 44.57 13.21
CA GLU A 623 12.35 44.75 14.47
C GLU A 623 12.65 43.38 15.10
N LEU A 624 13.91 42.95 15.04
CA LEU A 624 14.36 41.69 15.65
C LEU A 624 14.31 41.80 17.17
N ARG A 625 13.66 40.84 17.82
CA ARG A 625 13.63 40.72 19.29
C ARG A 625 14.94 40.17 19.81
N LEU A 626 15.98 41.00 19.84
CA LEU A 626 17.26 40.64 20.44
C LEU A 626 17.18 40.72 21.97
N PRO A 627 17.95 39.90 22.72
CA PRO A 627 18.07 40.06 24.16
C PRO A 627 18.54 41.48 24.49
N VAL A 628 17.80 42.18 25.33
CA VAL A 628 18.19 43.51 25.80
C VAL A 628 19.17 43.35 26.95
N PHE A 629 20.44 43.67 26.70
CA PHE A 629 21.48 43.65 27.72
C PHE A 629 21.44 44.96 28.52
N ASP A 630 20.95 44.90 29.75
CA ASP A 630 21.08 46.02 30.68
C ASP A 630 22.50 46.04 31.26
N LYS A 631 23.34 46.90 30.68
CA LYS A 631 24.73 47.10 31.11
C LYS A 631 24.85 47.45 32.59
N GLN A 632 23.84 48.07 33.20
CA GLN A 632 23.87 48.47 34.62
C GLN A 632 23.70 47.26 35.56
N HIS A 633 23.12 46.17 35.06
CA HIS A 633 22.87 44.94 35.81
C HIS A 633 23.84 43.80 35.46
N ILE A 634 24.79 44.03 34.54
CA ILE A 634 25.86 43.08 34.22
C ILE A 634 27.00 43.27 35.22
N LYS A 635 27.24 42.26 36.06
CA LYS A 635 28.43 42.20 36.94
C LYS A 635 29.40 41.17 36.40
N VAL A 636 30.64 41.58 36.17
CA VAL A 636 31.75 40.67 35.84
C VAL A 636 32.32 40.14 37.15
N MET A 637 32.18 38.84 37.39
CA MET A 637 32.86 38.19 38.52
C MET A 637 34.27 37.80 38.08
N LEU A 638 35.27 38.34 38.76
CA LEU A 638 36.67 37.93 38.61
C LEU A 638 36.91 36.73 39.53
N GLY A 639 37.02 35.52 38.96
CA GLY A 639 37.32 34.28 39.68
C GLY A 639 36.24 33.19 39.53
N THR A 640 36.60 31.94 39.83
CA THR A 640 35.68 30.79 39.88
C THR A 640 34.57 31.08 40.89
N PRO A 641 33.27 30.85 40.58
CA PRO A 641 32.18 31.17 41.49
C PRO A 641 32.34 30.42 42.82
N VAL A 642 32.79 31.13 43.85
CA VAL A 642 32.80 30.61 45.23
C VAL A 642 31.37 30.72 45.75
N ARG A 643 30.70 29.57 45.92
CA ARG A 643 29.47 29.52 46.72
C ARG A 643 29.85 29.95 48.14
N LYS A 644 29.31 31.07 48.61
CA LYS A 644 29.31 31.37 50.05
C LYS A 644 28.41 30.33 50.72
N THR A 645 29.02 29.31 51.30
CA THR A 645 28.38 28.46 52.30
C THR A 645 28.28 29.29 53.57
N ASP A 646 27.10 29.83 53.89
CA ASP A 646 26.77 30.07 55.29
C ASP A 646 26.62 28.69 55.97
N GLU A 647 27.03 28.67 57.22
CA GLU A 647 27.47 27.51 58.00
C GLU A 647 26.46 26.33 58.12
N ASP A 648 27.04 25.14 58.27
CA ASP A 648 26.49 23.91 58.87
C ASP A 648 25.31 23.18 58.22
N THR A 649 25.46 22.81 56.94
CA THR A 649 24.86 21.55 56.44
C THR A 649 25.83 20.80 55.51
N PRO A 650 25.96 19.46 55.62
CA PRO A 650 26.79 18.69 54.69
C PRO A 650 26.16 18.70 53.30
N ILE A 651 26.90 19.21 52.31
CA ILE A 651 26.55 19.09 50.90
C ILE A 651 27.16 17.79 50.38
N GLU A 652 26.31 16.80 50.10
CA GLU A 652 26.68 15.59 49.36
C GLU A 652 27.21 15.98 47.96
N ALA A 653 28.40 15.50 47.62
CA ALA A 653 28.89 15.53 46.26
C ALA A 653 28.14 14.48 45.43
N ARG A 654 27.42 14.88 44.38
CA ARG A 654 27.01 13.98 43.29
C ARG A 654 27.18 14.64 41.94
N GLY A 655 28.36 14.45 41.36
CA GLY A 655 28.43 14.20 39.93
C GLY A 655 27.83 12.83 39.65
N THR A 656 27.23 12.67 38.48
CA THR A 656 27.09 11.35 37.87
C THR A 656 27.95 11.33 36.62
N ALA A 657 29.08 10.63 36.77
CA ALA A 657 29.78 9.98 35.68
C ALA A 657 29.05 8.66 35.38
N PHE A 658 29.09 8.22 34.12
CA PHE A 658 28.85 6.83 33.77
C PHE A 658 30.13 6.07 34.09
N SER A 659 30.10 5.26 35.15
CA SER A 659 31.11 4.24 35.42
C SER A 659 30.39 2.90 35.34
N ASP A 660 30.74 2.14 34.32
CA ASP A 660 30.55 0.69 34.27
C ASP A 660 31.53 0.11 35.30
N ASP A 661 31.07 -0.20 36.49
CA ASP A 661 31.72 -1.20 37.33
C ASP A 661 30.62 -2.08 37.95
N GLU A 662 30.60 -3.31 37.46
CA GLU A 662 29.87 -4.44 38.03
C GLU A 662 30.46 -4.75 39.40
N HIS A 663 29.68 -4.67 40.48
CA HIS A 663 29.45 -5.75 41.45
C HIS A 663 28.73 -5.23 42.71
N ASP A 664 27.74 -6.03 43.13
CA ASP A 664 27.12 -6.15 44.45
C ASP A 664 26.23 -5.00 44.96
N ASP A 665 24.91 -5.18 44.84
CA ASP A 665 24.06 -5.42 46.03
C ASP A 665 22.64 -5.89 45.63
N ALA A 666 22.22 -7.02 46.21
CA ALA A 666 21.08 -7.82 45.77
C ALA A 666 19.73 -7.50 46.47
N GLU A 667 19.57 -6.33 47.12
CA GLU A 667 18.38 -6.06 47.95
C GLU A 667 17.46 -4.89 47.53
N ASP A 668 17.79 -4.08 46.51
CA ASP A 668 16.93 -2.94 46.12
C ASP A 668 15.92 -3.23 44.98
N PHE A 669 15.74 -4.49 44.60
CA PHE A 669 14.85 -4.89 43.50
C PHE A 669 13.36 -5.00 43.87
N ARG A 670 12.93 -4.48 45.02
CA ARG A 670 11.52 -4.51 45.42
C ARG A 670 11.15 -3.22 46.11
N ILE A 671 10.43 -2.34 45.39
CA ILE A 671 9.32 -1.47 45.83
C ILE A 671 9.31 -0.20 44.94
N TYR A 672 8.13 0.12 44.37
CA TYR A 672 7.78 1.19 43.41
C TYR A 672 7.79 0.85 41.90
N THR A 673 6.89 -0.08 41.54
CA THR A 673 6.28 -0.16 40.22
C THR A 673 5.24 0.97 40.03
N THR A 674 5.61 2.02 39.30
CA THR A 674 4.65 2.87 38.56
C THR A 674 5.13 2.95 37.12
N GLN A 675 4.31 2.44 36.20
CA GLN A 675 4.58 2.34 34.77
C GLN A 675 4.89 3.72 34.15
N ARG A 676 6.18 4.05 34.02
CA ARG A 676 6.65 4.95 32.97
C ARG A 676 6.74 4.14 31.68
N ALA A 677 5.84 4.41 30.76
CA ALA A 677 5.95 3.95 29.38
C ALA A 677 7.18 4.63 28.75
N THR A 678 8.31 3.92 28.77
CA THR A 678 9.49 4.24 27.98
C THR A 678 9.20 3.89 26.52
N LEU A 679 9.50 4.83 25.62
CA LEU A 679 9.59 4.52 24.19
C LEU A 679 10.67 3.43 24.00
N PRO A 680 10.50 2.49 23.07
CA PRO A 680 11.49 1.45 22.84
C PRO A 680 12.85 2.08 22.50
N HIS A 681 13.94 1.51 23.04
CA HIS A 681 15.33 1.93 22.87
C HIS A 681 15.83 2.04 21.41
N ASN A 682 14.96 1.79 20.43
CA ASN A 682 15.26 1.79 18.99
C ASN A 682 14.66 3.00 18.25
N PHE A 683 14.03 3.95 18.96
CA PHE A 683 13.33 5.08 18.33
C PHE A 683 14.29 6.04 17.60
N THR A 684 15.51 6.21 18.11
CA THR A 684 16.52 7.12 17.53
C THR A 684 17.25 6.50 16.34
N SER A 685 17.44 5.17 16.32
CA SER A 685 18.14 4.46 15.24
C SER A 685 17.28 4.20 13.99
N GLN A 686 15.95 4.34 14.10
CA GLN A 686 15.02 4.16 12.98
C GLN A 686 14.77 5.44 12.14
N LEU A 687 15.09 6.63 12.68
CA LEU A 687 14.81 7.91 12.02
C LEU A 687 15.89 8.36 11.01
N PHE A 688 17.11 7.82 11.10
CA PHE A 688 18.24 8.25 10.26
C PHE A 688 19.06 7.04 9.75
N PRO A 689 18.60 6.30 8.72
CA PRO A 689 19.32 5.11 8.25
C PRO A 689 20.50 5.41 7.29
N THR A 690 20.70 6.67 6.87
CA THR A 690 21.68 7.00 5.81
C THR A 690 22.43 8.30 6.07
N LEU A 691 22.96 8.48 7.27
CA LEU A 691 24.11 9.35 7.52
C LEU A 691 24.93 8.66 8.62
N VAL A 692 26.19 8.33 8.29
CA VAL A 692 27.27 7.76 9.13
C VAL A 692 27.43 6.23 9.03
N SER A 693 28.62 5.79 8.57
CA SER A 693 29.06 4.38 8.59
C SER A 693 29.47 3.97 10.02
N PRO A 694 29.43 2.68 10.38
CA PRO A 694 29.52 2.26 11.78
C PRO A 694 30.95 2.09 12.33
N THR A 695 31.98 2.75 11.79
CA THR A 695 33.38 2.44 12.20
C THR A 695 34.34 3.61 12.39
N ASP A 696 33.87 4.84 12.61
CA ASP A 696 34.76 5.90 13.10
C ASP A 696 34.07 6.73 14.17
N ILE A 697 34.45 6.49 15.43
CA ILE A 697 34.13 7.36 16.55
C ILE A 697 34.79 8.72 16.26
N PRO A 698 34.05 9.85 16.24
CA PRO A 698 34.64 11.16 16.01
C PRO A 698 35.73 11.48 17.04
N ALA A 699 36.88 12.02 16.61
CA ALA A 699 38.07 12.25 17.44
C ALA A 699 37.88 13.25 18.61
N TRP A 700 36.69 13.83 18.79
CA TRP A 700 36.32 14.61 19.98
C TRP A 700 35.63 13.78 21.07
N MET A 701 35.38 12.49 20.81
CA MET A 701 34.77 11.51 21.74
C MET A 701 35.78 10.53 22.34
N VAL A 702 37.09 10.76 22.18
CA VAL A 702 38.15 10.01 22.88
C VAL A 702 39.07 11.01 23.55
N ALA A 703 39.07 11.02 24.89
CA ALA A 703 40.15 11.66 25.64
C ALA A 703 41.43 10.83 25.44
N LYS A 704 42.39 11.37 24.70
CA LYS A 704 43.79 10.94 24.81
C LYS A 704 44.37 11.64 26.01
N ASP A 705 44.52 10.92 27.11
CA ASP A 705 45.49 11.29 28.11
C ASP A 705 46.88 11.12 27.51
N SER A 706 47.49 12.24 27.16
CA SER A 706 48.93 12.36 27.07
C SER A 706 49.32 13.67 27.73
N SER A 707 49.46 13.64 29.06
CA SER A 707 50.21 14.64 29.79
C SER A 707 51.66 14.60 29.31
N THR A 708 52.07 15.68 28.67
CA THR A 708 53.46 16.01 28.39
C THR A 708 54.27 16.19 29.67
N LEU A 709 55.58 15.95 29.53
CA LEU A 709 56.71 16.43 30.35
C LEU A 709 57.26 15.49 31.43
N GLU A 710 58.36 14.84 31.04
CA GLU A 710 59.53 14.70 31.89
C GLU A 710 59.88 16.05 32.53
N SER A 711 60.00 16.09 33.85
CA SER A 711 60.75 17.11 34.56
C SER A 711 61.81 16.44 35.41
N LYS A 712 63.08 16.61 35.06
CA LYS A 712 64.23 16.37 35.94
C LYS A 712 64.76 17.71 36.46
N PHE A 713 64.64 17.87 37.77
CA PHE A 713 65.53 18.51 38.76
C PHE A 713 66.21 19.86 38.44
N PHE A 714 66.08 20.85 39.35
CA PHE A 714 66.97 20.98 40.52
C PHE A 714 66.45 22.00 41.56
N TYR A 715 66.87 21.75 42.80
CA TYR A 715 66.71 22.49 44.06
C TYR A 715 67.20 23.95 44.02
N GLU A 716 66.64 24.83 44.88
CA GLU A 716 67.37 25.32 46.08
C GLU A 716 66.52 26.18 47.03
N GLN A 717 66.66 25.88 48.32
CA GLN A 717 66.45 26.75 49.48
C GLN A 717 67.39 27.96 49.39
N TYR A 718 67.04 29.08 50.03
CA TYR A 718 67.77 29.62 51.19
C TYR A 718 67.07 30.89 51.71
N ASP A 719 66.52 30.75 52.91
CA ASP A 719 66.75 31.62 54.08
C ASP A 719 66.58 33.16 54.02
N GLN A 720 65.77 33.60 54.99
CA GLN A 720 66.16 34.49 56.10
C GLN A 720 65.86 36.00 56.04
N ILE A 721 65.31 36.41 57.19
CA ILE A 721 65.45 37.70 57.89
C ILE A 721 64.50 38.82 57.43
N SER A 722 63.33 38.91 58.08
CA SER A 722 63.07 39.84 59.21
C SER A 722 61.58 39.86 59.56
#